data_AF-A0A345NQT9-F1
#
_entry.id   AF-A0A345NQT9-F1
#
_cell.length_a   1.000
_cell.length_b   1.000
_cell.length_c   1.000
_cell.angle_alpha   90.00
_cell.angle_beta   90.00
_cell.angle_gamma   90.00
#
_symmetry.space_group_name_H-M   'P 1'
#
loop_
_entity.id
_entity.type
_entity.pdbx_description
1 polymer ?
#
loop_
_entity_poly.entity_id
_entity_poly.type
_entity_poly.pdbx_seq_one_letter_code
_entity_poly.pdbx_strand_id
1 'polypeptide(L)'
;MAENRGDGLEPPSERFDSLTPPWGGRREEGRVRERSAPPSARRRRLRGAEPAEVRHRFKSLRGTPRNVAARVADWESRGWEVATWGKGRFLERVILRKAILDRRRGFLTPTGWLVMALVAVLLVTLTGVLTRDYFSEVRSDARAAVRALKSGDLAGSGQHLAVHRGEQDFAFYFASNVTPRDIGDALGTVAGSSEDAPFRAGVDVNAYEIVLTDLAGTLALATHGRGKRNLPPSWTEDFVAATTTPLALYGQHDGFFDREGKLREKQDLANKANLLLVLSRGYWSTEFLQAVTRDFHAYDVREGKGAWPKANPGRDVKFAPAPSGVYLTDGILALTAALTANPAASEWAFTSFLPGSQKIAESDYAIGKFTHYLLFEHRFAETPDGDSVGVTAVLTALAVAIESTTWASGPVDAQAVQVAFNDVGPLHDAAVLQALAQQVIEVSGCSWAPRDYWNCTRAGAGVVWRWAQRWGHVVLEILSEAPALVGPLASATNTTWYAIEGDFEAAGLSLATALPGIGVGKIAKSVKGGLQAQRAASEAAHVAQVTRQIQAGADPAMTRVLLKSHTRAEIEALAPRDAQGRYIDPNTGQSIVGKPDIGHKPGYEWRCTQAKARHEGWSRQQLIDYENDPSHYQLEAPSSNRSRAFEAVACAP
;
A
#
# COMPACT_ATOMS: atom_id res chain seq x y z
N MET A 1 9.57 -8.73 71.83
CA MET A 1 10.50 -9.87 71.68
C MET A 1 11.45 -9.55 70.55
N ALA A 2 12.71 -9.88 70.77
CA ALA A 2 13.91 -9.31 70.16
C ALA A 2 14.24 -9.83 68.74
N GLU A 3 15.06 -9.02 68.06
CA GLU A 3 16.14 -9.39 67.13
C GLU A 3 15.85 -10.29 65.92
N ASN A 4 16.08 -9.75 64.71
CA ASN A 4 17.30 -10.12 63.99
C ASN A 4 17.68 -9.08 62.92
N ARG A 5 18.90 -8.55 63.04
CA ARG A 5 19.58 -7.74 62.02
C ARG A 5 20.33 -8.70 61.10
N GLY A 6 20.22 -8.49 59.79
CA GLY A 6 21.07 -9.11 58.78
C GLY A 6 21.69 -8.02 57.91
N ASP A 7 23.00 -7.89 58.03
CA ASP A 7 23.92 -7.13 57.17
C ASP A 7 23.68 -7.47 55.68
N GLY A 8 23.78 -6.57 54.71
CA GLY A 8 24.88 -5.66 54.44
C GLY A 8 25.59 -6.13 53.17
N LEU A 9 25.13 -5.70 51.99
CA LEU A 9 25.86 -5.79 50.73
C LEU A 9 25.54 -4.54 49.88
N GLU A 10 26.48 -3.60 49.86
CA GLU A 10 26.53 -2.48 48.91
C GLU A 10 26.84 -2.98 47.49
N PRO A 11 26.19 -2.46 46.45
CA PRO A 11 26.66 -2.62 45.07
C PRO A 11 27.74 -1.56 44.73
N PRO A 12 28.72 -1.90 43.88
CA PRO A 12 29.81 -1.01 43.52
C PRO A 12 29.33 0.15 42.65
N SER A 13 29.77 1.37 42.99
CA SER A 13 29.60 2.55 42.16
C SER A 13 30.63 2.57 41.04
N GLU A 14 30.22 2.14 39.84
CA GLU A 14 31.00 2.36 38.63
C GLU A 14 30.91 3.85 38.22
N ARG A 15 32.05 4.53 38.33
CA ARG A 15 32.30 5.85 37.73
C ARG A 15 32.28 5.71 36.22
N PHE A 16 31.28 6.32 35.58
CA PHE A 16 31.34 6.63 34.15
C PHE A 16 32.12 7.93 33.96
N ASP A 17 33.35 7.80 33.43
CA ASP A 17 34.12 8.91 32.90
C ASP A 17 33.47 9.42 31.61
N SER A 18 33.05 10.69 31.64
CA SER A 18 32.47 11.41 30.52
C SER A 18 33.55 11.88 29.55
N LEU A 19 33.80 11.08 28.51
CA LEU A 19 34.60 11.51 27.35
C LEU A 19 33.74 12.39 26.42
N THR A 20 33.89 13.70 26.54
CA THR A 20 33.47 14.68 25.54
C THR A 20 34.60 14.91 24.53
N PRO A 21 34.36 14.87 23.21
CA PRO A 21 35.36 15.26 22.23
C PRO A 21 35.38 16.79 22.00
N PRO A 22 36.56 17.41 21.78
CA PRO A 22 36.68 18.84 21.55
C PRO A 22 36.62 19.16 20.05
N TRP A 23 35.64 19.97 19.66
CA TRP A 23 35.65 20.73 18.40
C TRP A 23 35.17 22.14 18.78
N GLY A 24 35.95 23.21 18.70
CA GLY A 24 36.82 23.60 17.60
C GLY A 24 36.32 24.97 17.13
N GLY A 25 36.50 25.99 17.97
CA GLY A 25 36.08 27.36 17.69
C GLY A 25 36.87 27.94 16.52
N ARG A 26 36.16 28.45 15.50
CA ARG A 26 36.73 29.32 14.48
C ARG A 26 35.85 30.56 14.35
N ARG A 27 36.38 31.67 14.88
CA ARG A 27 35.94 33.04 14.57
C ARG A 27 36.29 33.33 13.11
N GLU A 28 35.34 33.82 12.33
CA GLU A 28 35.62 34.65 11.17
C GLU A 28 34.90 35.98 11.32
N GLU A 29 35.72 37.02 11.41
CA GLU A 29 35.34 38.42 11.29
C GLU A 29 35.17 38.79 9.82
N GLY A 30 34.21 39.68 9.55
CA GLY A 30 34.42 40.78 8.62
C GLY A 30 34.07 40.54 7.15
N ARG A 31 32.88 41.01 6.74
CA ARG A 31 32.77 41.77 5.48
C ARG A 31 31.59 42.74 5.48
N VAL A 32 31.93 44.00 5.73
CA VAL A 32 31.14 45.18 5.37
C VAL A 32 30.96 45.22 3.85
N ARG A 33 29.74 45.43 3.35
CA ARG A 33 29.51 45.84 1.96
C ARG A 33 28.58 47.05 1.86
N GLU A 34 29.12 48.03 1.17
CA GLU A 34 28.62 49.37 0.87
C GLU A 34 27.26 49.42 0.18
N ARG A 35 26.52 50.46 0.54
CA ARG A 35 25.38 51.01 -0.20
C ARG A 35 25.88 51.68 -1.49
N SER A 36 25.19 51.45 -2.61
CA SER A 36 25.38 52.20 -3.86
C SER A 36 24.03 52.68 -4.42
N ALA A 37 24.09 53.88 -5.02
CA ALA A 37 23.04 54.85 -5.36
C ALA A 37 22.13 54.49 -6.57
N PRO A 38 21.07 55.29 -6.89
CA PRO A 38 20.00 54.94 -7.84
C PRO A 38 20.32 55.33 -9.30
N PRO A 39 19.59 54.82 -10.31
CA PRO A 39 19.89 55.08 -11.71
C PRO A 39 19.32 56.40 -12.22
N SER A 40 20.20 57.16 -12.88
CA SER A 40 19.96 58.42 -13.59
C SER A 40 19.13 58.28 -14.88
N ALA A 41 18.25 59.24 -15.09
CA ALA A 41 17.45 59.45 -16.30
C ALA A 41 18.32 59.71 -17.56
N ARG A 42 18.05 58.98 -18.65
CA ARG A 42 18.65 59.22 -19.98
C ARG A 42 17.67 59.97 -20.88
N ARG A 43 18.01 61.23 -21.21
CA ARG A 43 17.35 62.06 -22.23
C ARG A 43 17.54 61.46 -23.63
N ARG A 44 16.44 61.29 -24.36
CA ARG A 44 16.41 60.83 -25.76
C ARG A 44 16.54 62.06 -26.68
N ARG A 45 17.65 62.15 -27.44
CA ARG A 45 17.82 63.12 -28.53
C ARG A 45 17.02 62.64 -29.75
N LEU A 46 16.20 63.53 -30.31
CA LEU A 46 15.57 63.37 -31.62
C LEU A 46 16.65 63.54 -32.71
N ARG A 47 16.82 62.54 -33.58
CA ARG A 47 17.57 62.65 -34.84
C ARG A 47 16.59 62.86 -35.98
N GLY A 48 16.88 63.87 -36.82
CA GLY A 48 16.10 64.23 -37.99
C GLY A 48 16.06 63.12 -39.05
N ALA A 49 15.00 63.15 -39.86
CA ALA A 49 14.72 62.21 -40.93
C ALA A 49 15.68 62.42 -42.12
N GLU A 50 16.58 61.47 -42.34
CA GLU A 50 17.26 61.32 -43.62
C GLU A 50 16.31 60.65 -44.64
N PRO A 51 16.41 60.99 -45.93
CA PRO A 51 15.59 60.39 -46.98
C PRO A 51 15.84 58.88 -47.05
N ALA A 52 14.75 58.11 -47.23
CA ALA A 52 14.77 56.65 -47.20
C ALA A 52 15.75 56.09 -48.23
N GLU A 53 16.85 55.51 -47.74
CA GLU A 53 17.88 54.85 -48.52
C GLU A 53 17.27 53.66 -49.28
N VAL A 54 17.19 53.78 -50.62
CA VAL A 54 16.67 52.71 -51.47
C VAL A 54 17.68 51.56 -51.46
N ARG A 55 17.34 50.46 -50.80
CA ARG A 55 18.18 49.26 -50.79
C ARG A 55 18.01 48.48 -52.08
N HIS A 56 19.14 48.21 -52.75
CA HIS A 56 19.19 47.39 -53.95
C HIS A 56 19.72 45.99 -53.63
N ARG A 57 19.13 44.95 -54.23
CA ARG A 57 19.75 43.62 -54.33
C ARG A 57 20.56 43.55 -55.62
N PHE A 58 21.75 42.94 -55.56
CA PHE A 58 22.62 42.74 -56.72
C PHE A 58 22.72 41.26 -57.08
N LYS A 59 22.88 40.97 -58.38
CA LYS A 59 23.19 39.63 -58.91
C LYS A 59 24.24 39.75 -60.01
N SER A 60 25.18 38.81 -60.07
CA SER A 60 26.16 38.75 -61.16
C SER A 60 25.89 37.57 -62.09
N LEU A 61 25.92 37.80 -63.39
CA LEU A 61 25.89 36.79 -64.44
C LEU A 61 27.27 36.71 -65.10
N ARG A 62 27.71 35.50 -65.44
CA ARG A 62 28.87 35.25 -66.31
C ARG A 62 28.54 34.19 -67.33
N GLY A 63 28.99 34.37 -68.56
CA GLY A 63 28.75 33.42 -69.64
C GLY A 63 29.29 33.91 -70.97
N THR A 64 29.08 33.13 -72.03
CA THR A 64 29.34 33.59 -73.39
C THR A 64 28.41 34.75 -73.76
N PRO A 65 28.79 35.68 -74.64
CA PRO A 65 28.01 36.89 -74.92
C PRO A 65 26.54 36.60 -75.27
N ARG A 66 26.29 35.57 -76.07
CA ARG A 66 24.93 35.16 -76.48
C ARG A 66 24.08 34.67 -75.31
N ASN A 67 24.67 33.90 -74.38
CA ASN A 67 23.98 33.38 -73.21
C ASN A 67 23.76 34.47 -72.14
N VAL A 68 24.70 35.41 -72.02
CA VAL A 68 24.57 36.55 -71.10
C VAL A 68 23.46 37.48 -71.56
N ALA A 69 23.41 37.84 -72.84
CA ALA A 69 22.36 38.71 -73.40
C ALA A 69 20.95 38.12 -73.21
N ALA A 70 20.75 36.84 -73.51
CA ALA A 70 19.45 36.17 -73.33
C ALA A 70 19.00 36.15 -71.85
N ARG A 71 19.94 35.92 -70.92
CA ARG A 71 19.63 35.94 -69.49
C ARG A 71 19.37 37.34 -68.98
N VAL A 72 20.12 38.35 -69.43
CA VAL A 72 19.89 39.75 -69.02
C VAL A 72 18.47 40.16 -69.40
N ALA A 73 18.00 39.86 -70.61
CA ALA A 73 16.63 40.16 -71.03
C ALA A 73 15.56 39.51 -70.13
N ASP A 74 15.74 38.23 -69.73
CA ASP A 74 14.84 37.56 -68.75
C ASP A 74 14.85 38.29 -67.39
N TRP A 75 16.02 38.67 -66.86
CA TRP A 75 16.06 39.38 -65.59
C TRP A 75 15.50 40.81 -65.68
N GLU A 76 15.71 41.51 -66.78
CA GLU A 76 15.13 42.83 -67.03
C GLU A 76 13.60 42.78 -67.07
N SER A 77 13.01 41.76 -67.69
CA SER A 77 11.56 41.51 -67.65
C SER A 77 11.01 41.31 -66.22
N ARG A 78 11.87 40.88 -65.28
CA ARG A 78 11.53 40.72 -63.86
C ARG A 78 11.83 41.97 -63.04
N GLY A 79 12.08 43.11 -63.70
CA GLY A 79 12.35 44.40 -63.08
C GLY A 79 13.73 44.51 -62.43
N TRP A 80 14.73 43.79 -62.96
CA TRP A 80 16.13 44.06 -62.64
C TRP A 80 16.71 45.02 -63.67
N GLU A 81 17.67 45.85 -63.27
CA GLU A 81 18.37 46.78 -64.16
C GLU A 81 19.84 46.39 -64.24
N VAL A 82 20.46 46.52 -65.40
CA VAL A 82 21.91 46.36 -65.53
C VAL A 82 22.62 47.49 -64.81
N ALA A 83 23.37 47.15 -63.76
CA ALA A 83 24.19 48.09 -63.01
C ALA A 83 25.55 48.30 -63.67
N THR A 84 26.21 47.22 -64.11
CA THR A 84 27.51 47.29 -64.82
C THR A 84 27.67 46.13 -65.81
N TRP A 85 28.33 46.38 -66.94
CA TRP A 85 28.68 45.39 -67.97
C TRP A 85 30.18 45.37 -68.22
N GLY A 86 30.83 44.24 -67.97
CA GLY A 86 32.27 44.04 -68.20
C GLY A 86 32.52 43.07 -69.35
N LYS A 87 33.25 43.53 -70.39
CA LYS A 87 33.71 42.68 -71.49
C LYS A 87 34.99 41.95 -71.10
N GLY A 88 34.92 40.63 -70.96
CA GLY A 88 36.10 39.77 -70.85
C GLY A 88 36.44 39.12 -72.19
N ARG A 89 37.71 38.74 -72.40
CA ARG A 89 38.19 38.14 -73.67
C ARG A 89 37.44 36.88 -74.10
N PHE A 90 36.84 36.13 -73.17
CA PHE A 90 36.13 34.87 -73.47
C PHE A 90 34.76 34.74 -72.79
N LEU A 91 34.50 35.51 -71.73
CA LEU A 91 33.22 35.51 -71.00
C LEU A 91 32.87 36.95 -70.60
N GLU A 92 31.62 37.33 -70.79
CA GLU A 92 31.10 38.61 -70.30
C GLU A 92 30.62 38.46 -68.85
N ARG A 93 30.77 39.53 -68.06
CA ARG A 93 30.22 39.62 -66.71
C ARG A 93 29.27 40.80 -66.62
N VAL A 94 28.05 40.55 -66.15
CA VAL A 94 27.01 41.58 -65.98
C VAL A 94 26.54 41.56 -64.53
N ILE A 95 26.51 42.73 -63.89
CA ILE A 95 25.91 42.88 -62.56
C ILE A 95 24.57 43.57 -62.75
N LEU A 96 23.51 42.91 -62.31
CA LEU A 96 22.14 43.39 -62.27
C LEU A 96 21.81 43.90 -60.86
N ARG A 97 20.98 44.92 -60.74
CA ARG A 97 20.42 45.39 -59.48
C ARG A 97 18.91 45.48 -59.55
N LYS A 98 18.21 45.29 -58.42
CA LYS A 98 16.77 45.52 -58.33
C LYS A 98 16.45 46.28 -57.04
N ALA A 99 15.72 47.38 -57.16
CA ALA A 99 15.22 48.12 -56.01
C ALA A 99 14.24 47.25 -55.22
N ILE A 100 14.47 47.11 -53.92
CA ILE A 100 13.52 46.45 -53.03
C ILE A 100 12.70 47.54 -52.37
N LEU A 101 11.44 47.63 -52.78
CA LEU A 101 10.44 48.30 -51.96
C LEU A 101 10.34 47.53 -50.65
N ASP A 102 10.86 48.15 -49.57
CA ASP A 102 10.87 47.59 -48.24
C ASP A 102 9.42 47.48 -47.74
N ARG A 103 8.77 46.36 -48.08
CA ARG A 103 7.39 46.01 -47.73
C ARG A 103 7.29 45.60 -46.25
N ARG A 104 7.99 46.32 -45.37
CA ARG A 104 8.01 46.13 -43.91
C ARG A 104 7.01 47.01 -43.16
N ARG A 105 6.09 47.69 -43.86
CA ARG A 105 4.98 48.42 -43.23
C ARG A 105 3.64 47.84 -43.65
N GLY A 106 3.21 46.80 -42.95
CA GLY A 106 1.88 46.20 -43.10
C GLY A 106 1.42 45.29 -41.97
N PHE A 107 2.25 45.02 -40.96
CA PHE A 107 1.86 44.20 -39.79
C PHE A 107 1.39 45.01 -38.57
N LEU A 108 1.28 46.35 -38.72
CA LEU A 108 0.67 47.24 -37.73
C LEU A 108 -0.75 47.66 -38.17
N THR A 109 -1.54 46.71 -38.70
CA THR A 109 -2.98 46.93 -38.77
C THR A 109 -3.57 46.67 -37.36
N PRO A 110 -4.65 47.36 -36.98
CA PRO A 110 -5.33 47.11 -35.70
C PRO A 110 -5.71 45.63 -35.52
N THR A 111 -5.94 44.89 -36.61
CA THR A 111 -6.15 43.44 -36.61
C THR A 111 -4.95 42.64 -36.11
N GLY A 112 -3.71 43.03 -36.45
CA GLY A 112 -2.51 42.35 -35.95
C GLY A 112 -2.33 42.50 -34.44
N TRP A 113 -2.63 43.68 -33.90
CA TRP A 113 -2.64 43.92 -32.45
C TRP A 113 -3.72 43.12 -31.73
N LEU A 114 -4.91 42.99 -32.33
CA LEU A 114 -6.02 42.25 -31.75
C LEU A 114 -5.72 40.74 -31.71
N VAL A 115 -5.10 40.18 -32.76
CA VAL A 115 -4.65 38.79 -32.77
C VAL A 115 -3.53 38.56 -31.74
N MET A 116 -2.55 39.45 -31.65
CA MET A 116 -1.48 39.32 -30.64
C MET A 116 -2.01 39.46 -29.21
N ALA A 117 -2.98 40.33 -28.97
CA ALA A 117 -3.65 40.46 -27.68
C ALA A 117 -4.45 39.19 -27.34
N LEU A 118 -5.18 38.62 -28.31
CA LEU A 118 -5.89 37.34 -28.14
C LEU A 118 -4.93 36.19 -27.85
N VAL A 119 -3.81 36.10 -28.58
CA VAL A 119 -2.79 35.07 -28.34
C VAL A 119 -2.12 35.27 -26.98
N ALA A 120 -1.84 36.51 -26.56
CA ALA A 120 -1.30 36.79 -25.24
C ALA A 120 -2.30 36.43 -24.12
N VAL A 121 -3.58 36.76 -24.27
CA VAL A 121 -4.63 36.36 -23.32
C VAL A 121 -4.76 34.84 -23.28
N LEU A 122 -4.77 34.16 -24.44
CA LEU A 122 -4.83 32.70 -24.53
C LEU A 122 -3.59 32.04 -23.89
N LEU A 123 -2.40 32.61 -24.09
CA LEU A 123 -1.17 32.13 -23.46
C LEU A 123 -1.19 32.39 -21.95
N VAL A 124 -1.72 33.51 -21.48
CA VAL A 124 -1.87 33.80 -20.04
C VAL A 124 -2.94 32.90 -19.41
N THR A 125 -4.03 32.59 -20.10
CA THR A 125 -5.04 31.65 -19.59
C THR A 125 -4.54 30.21 -19.64
N LEU A 126 -3.87 29.77 -20.71
CA LEU A 126 -3.24 28.44 -20.78
C LEU A 126 -2.12 28.29 -19.76
N THR A 127 -1.23 29.28 -19.63
CA THR A 127 -0.19 29.22 -18.59
C THR A 127 -0.79 29.34 -17.20
N GLY A 128 -1.80 30.18 -16.97
CA GLY A 128 -2.50 30.25 -15.68
C GLY A 128 -3.22 28.95 -15.30
N VAL A 129 -3.73 28.20 -16.28
CA VAL A 129 -4.30 26.85 -16.07
C VAL A 129 -3.20 25.80 -15.87
N LEU A 130 -2.07 25.90 -16.55
CA LEU A 130 -0.92 25.00 -16.38
C LEU A 130 -0.07 25.31 -15.14
N THR A 131 -0.14 26.54 -14.61
CA THR A 131 0.49 26.96 -13.35
C THR A 131 -0.49 26.99 -12.19
N ARG A 132 -1.75 26.60 -12.39
CA ARG A 132 -2.62 26.29 -11.27
C ARG A 132 -1.95 25.09 -10.60
N ASP A 133 -1.24 25.40 -9.53
CA ASP A 133 -0.46 24.46 -8.75
C ASP A 133 -1.43 23.37 -8.32
N TYR A 134 -1.49 22.28 -9.08
CA TYR A 134 -2.41 21.16 -8.88
C TYR A 134 -2.29 20.67 -7.43
N PHE A 135 -1.08 20.78 -6.86
CA PHE A 135 -0.80 20.44 -5.47
C PHE A 135 -1.26 21.48 -4.45
N SER A 136 -1.74 22.66 -4.86
CA SER A 136 -2.25 23.68 -3.92
C SER A 136 -3.59 23.29 -3.32
N GLU A 137 -4.48 22.66 -4.10
CA GLU A 137 -5.75 22.11 -3.65
C GLU A 137 -5.51 20.92 -2.73
N VAL A 138 -4.73 19.94 -3.18
CA VAL A 138 -4.31 18.77 -2.38
C VAL A 138 -3.66 19.17 -1.04
N ARG A 139 -2.78 20.18 -1.04
CA ARG A 139 -2.20 20.72 0.21
C ARG A 139 -3.21 21.46 1.07
N SER A 140 -4.19 22.12 0.48
CA SER A 140 -5.26 22.79 1.21
C SER A 140 -6.14 21.75 1.92
N ASP A 141 -6.51 20.68 1.21
CA ASP A 141 -7.36 19.63 1.72
C ASP A 141 -6.65 18.77 2.76
N ALA A 142 -5.37 18.43 2.54
CA ALA A 142 -4.55 17.79 3.56
C ALA A 142 -4.49 18.63 4.85
N ARG A 143 -4.32 19.95 4.74
CA ARG A 143 -4.36 20.86 5.90
C ARG A 143 -5.74 20.93 6.56
N ALA A 144 -6.82 20.81 5.79
CA ALA A 144 -8.17 20.75 6.33
C ALA A 144 -8.40 19.44 7.11
N ALA A 145 -7.99 18.31 6.55
CA ALA A 145 -8.00 17.01 7.21
C ALA A 145 -7.17 17.03 8.52
N VAL A 146 -5.95 17.57 8.49
CA VAL A 146 -5.12 17.72 9.70
C VAL A 146 -5.79 18.58 10.76
N ARG A 147 -6.40 19.70 10.39
CA ARG A 147 -7.13 20.55 11.36
C ARG A 147 -8.31 19.80 11.98
N ALA A 148 -9.10 19.10 11.17
CA ALA A 148 -10.24 18.31 11.64
C ALA A 148 -9.78 17.18 12.59
N LEU A 149 -8.72 16.45 12.23
CA LEU A 149 -8.12 15.41 13.07
C LEU A 149 -7.69 15.99 14.43
N LYS A 150 -6.91 17.08 14.42
CA LYS A 150 -6.40 17.71 15.66
C LYS A 150 -7.50 18.30 16.54
N SER A 151 -8.63 18.69 15.97
CA SER A 151 -9.81 19.13 16.75
C SER A 151 -10.67 17.97 17.27
N GLY A 152 -10.33 16.71 16.94
CA GLY A 152 -11.13 15.55 17.30
C GLY A 152 -12.37 15.35 16.41
N ASP A 153 -12.46 16.05 15.29
CA ASP A 153 -13.52 15.86 14.29
C ASP A 153 -13.11 14.77 13.31
N LEU A 154 -13.21 13.52 13.78
CA LEU A 154 -12.88 12.34 12.97
C LEU A 154 -13.76 12.22 11.73
N ALA A 155 -15.04 12.60 11.81
CA ALA A 155 -15.94 12.54 10.67
C ALA A 155 -15.53 13.54 9.58
N GLY A 156 -15.24 14.79 9.96
CA GLY A 156 -14.73 15.80 9.04
C GLY A 156 -13.36 15.44 8.45
N SER A 157 -12.44 14.89 9.26
CA SER A 157 -11.18 14.34 8.75
C SER A 157 -11.43 13.22 7.74
N GLY A 158 -12.31 12.28 8.09
CA GLY A 158 -12.69 11.14 7.27
C GLY A 158 -13.21 11.52 5.89
N GLN A 159 -14.03 12.58 5.78
CA GLN A 159 -14.51 13.09 4.49
C GLN A 159 -13.36 13.48 3.57
N HIS A 160 -12.34 14.18 4.09
CA HIS A 160 -11.17 14.54 3.30
C HIS A 160 -10.31 13.32 2.95
N LEU A 161 -10.08 12.40 3.91
CA LEU A 161 -9.31 11.18 3.66
C LEU A 161 -9.96 10.32 2.57
N ALA A 162 -11.29 10.18 2.61
CA ALA A 162 -12.05 9.37 1.66
C ALA A 162 -11.96 9.90 0.21
N VAL A 163 -11.94 11.23 0.02
CA VAL A 163 -11.80 11.86 -1.30
C VAL A 163 -10.42 11.60 -1.92
N HIS A 164 -9.38 11.48 -1.09
CA HIS A 164 -7.99 11.34 -1.52
C HIS A 164 -7.41 9.94 -1.31
N ARG A 165 -8.25 8.90 -1.26
CA ARG A 165 -7.79 7.50 -1.17
C ARG A 165 -6.84 7.17 -2.32
N GLY A 166 -5.67 6.62 -1.97
CA GLY A 166 -4.65 6.26 -2.96
C GLY A 166 -3.84 7.44 -3.52
N GLU A 167 -4.08 8.69 -3.07
CA GLU A 167 -3.35 9.85 -3.54
C GLU A 167 -2.08 10.11 -2.72
N GLN A 168 -0.91 9.81 -3.30
CA GLN A 168 0.38 9.84 -2.58
C GLN A 168 0.78 11.25 -2.12
N ASP A 169 0.44 12.30 -2.88
CA ASP A 169 0.76 13.69 -2.50
C ASP A 169 -0.06 14.11 -1.27
N PHE A 170 -1.37 13.83 -1.27
CA PHE A 170 -2.22 14.07 -0.11
C PHE A 170 -1.70 13.34 1.12
N ALA A 171 -1.42 12.04 0.99
CA ALA A 171 -0.90 11.21 2.06
C ALA A 171 0.40 11.77 2.67
N PHE A 172 1.35 12.18 1.82
CA PHE A 172 2.59 12.81 2.26
C PHE A 172 2.34 14.11 3.02
N TYR A 173 1.53 15.02 2.48
CA TYR A 173 1.25 16.30 3.14
C TYR A 173 0.45 16.13 4.43
N PHE A 174 -0.47 15.17 4.49
CA PHE A 174 -1.22 14.83 5.69
C PHE A 174 -0.27 14.29 6.78
N ALA A 175 0.46 13.20 6.48
CA ALA A 175 1.36 12.53 7.41
C ALA A 175 2.49 13.44 7.91
N SER A 176 3.02 14.33 7.05
CA SER A 176 4.07 15.29 7.44
C SER A 176 3.59 16.37 8.42
N ASN A 177 2.28 16.51 8.65
CA ASN A 177 1.69 17.55 9.52
C ASN A 177 0.93 16.97 10.73
N VAL A 178 0.91 15.64 10.89
CA VAL A 178 0.30 14.94 12.03
C VAL A 178 1.38 14.17 12.78
N THR A 179 1.37 14.29 14.11
CA THR A 179 2.21 13.48 14.99
C THR A 179 1.47 12.21 15.41
N PRO A 180 2.16 11.15 15.84
CA PRO A 180 1.51 9.99 16.48
C PRO A 180 0.60 10.39 17.66
N ARG A 181 0.97 11.44 18.42
CA ARG A 181 0.14 11.97 19.50
C ARG A 181 -1.19 12.52 19.00
N ASP A 182 -1.15 13.32 17.93
CA ASP A 182 -2.36 13.90 17.31
C ASP A 182 -3.33 12.80 16.86
N ILE A 183 -2.80 11.72 16.28
CA ILE A 183 -3.57 10.56 15.83
C ILE A 183 -4.22 9.85 17.04
N GLY A 184 -3.42 9.54 18.06
CA GLY A 184 -3.93 8.87 19.26
C GLY A 184 -5.02 9.67 19.99
N ASP A 185 -4.84 10.99 20.10
CA ASP A 185 -5.80 11.90 20.72
C ASP A 185 -7.11 11.97 19.93
N ALA A 186 -7.01 12.07 18.60
CA ALA A 186 -8.17 12.10 17.72
C ALA A 186 -8.99 10.81 17.84
N LEU A 187 -8.33 9.65 17.81
CA LEU A 187 -8.99 8.34 18.01
C LEU A 187 -9.63 8.23 19.39
N GLY A 188 -8.97 8.72 20.44
CA GLY A 188 -9.53 8.75 21.79
C GLY A 188 -10.85 9.51 21.90
N THR A 189 -11.22 10.36 20.94
CA THR A 189 -12.50 11.08 20.99
C THR A 189 -13.74 10.21 20.82
N VAL A 190 -13.61 8.99 20.28
CA VAL A 190 -14.72 8.03 20.18
C VAL A 190 -14.86 7.17 21.43
N ALA A 191 -13.85 7.18 22.31
CA ALA A 191 -13.81 6.35 23.50
C ALA A 191 -15.00 6.62 24.42
N GLY A 192 -15.64 5.54 24.86
CA GLY A 192 -16.65 5.57 25.91
C GLY A 192 -16.03 5.60 27.30
N SER A 193 -16.78 5.16 28.31
CA SER A 193 -16.40 5.33 29.71
C SER A 193 -16.02 4.05 30.45
N SER A 194 -16.22 2.89 29.84
CA SER A 194 -15.95 1.56 30.41
C SER A 194 -15.85 0.50 29.31
N GLU A 195 -15.53 -0.74 29.68
CA GLU A 195 -15.60 -1.89 28.77
C GLU A 195 -17.03 -2.19 28.30
N ASP A 196 -18.02 -2.03 29.18
CA ASP A 196 -19.46 -2.24 28.87
C ASP A 196 -20.06 -1.13 27.98
N ALA A 197 -19.39 0.02 27.90
CA ALA A 197 -19.78 1.15 27.07
C ALA A 197 -18.52 1.68 26.37
N PRO A 198 -18.00 0.92 25.38
CA PRO A 198 -16.68 1.17 24.80
C PRO A 198 -16.69 2.40 23.89
N PHE A 199 -17.85 2.78 23.37
CA PHE A 199 -18.04 3.98 22.55
C PHE A 199 -18.76 5.09 23.31
N ARG A 200 -18.39 6.33 23.01
CA ARG A 200 -19.14 7.51 23.44
C ARG A 200 -20.53 7.50 22.80
N ALA A 201 -21.54 7.97 23.53
CA ALA A 201 -22.89 8.13 23.00
C ALA A 201 -22.88 8.96 21.71
N GLY A 202 -23.60 8.48 20.68
CA GLY A 202 -23.73 9.15 19.38
C GLY A 202 -22.60 8.87 18.38
N VAL A 203 -21.62 8.03 18.72
CA VAL A 203 -20.66 7.51 17.74
C VAL A 203 -21.37 6.52 16.82
N ASP A 204 -21.33 6.80 15.51
CA ASP A 204 -21.66 5.81 14.48
C ASP A 204 -20.43 4.92 14.26
N VAL A 205 -20.53 3.67 14.72
CA VAL A 205 -19.43 2.69 14.68
C VAL A 205 -19.00 2.38 13.25
N ASN A 206 -19.95 2.31 12.31
CA ASN A 206 -19.66 2.00 10.90
C ASN A 206 -18.93 3.17 10.25
N ALA A 207 -19.38 4.40 10.51
CA ALA A 207 -18.67 5.58 10.04
C ALA A 207 -17.25 5.64 10.63
N TYR A 208 -17.10 5.33 11.92
CA TYR A 208 -15.79 5.27 12.58
C TYR A 208 -14.85 4.23 11.94
N GLU A 209 -15.34 3.03 11.64
CA GLU A 209 -14.56 1.99 10.95
C GLU A 209 -14.01 2.48 9.60
N ILE A 210 -14.84 3.15 8.80
CA ILE A 210 -14.43 3.73 7.52
C ILE A 210 -13.34 4.78 7.74
N VAL A 211 -13.52 5.70 8.69
CA VAL A 211 -12.51 6.73 9.00
C VAL A 211 -11.20 6.11 9.47
N LEU A 212 -11.27 5.09 10.32
CA LEU A 212 -10.09 4.41 10.84
C LEU A 212 -9.32 3.69 9.72
N THR A 213 -10.03 3.05 8.79
CA THR A 213 -9.46 2.41 7.60
C THR A 213 -8.81 3.43 6.67
N ASP A 214 -9.48 4.55 6.40
CA ASP A 214 -8.96 5.62 5.55
C ASP A 214 -7.74 6.31 6.16
N LEU A 215 -7.74 6.49 7.48
CA LEU A 215 -6.61 7.04 8.23
C LEU A 215 -5.40 6.11 8.14
N ALA A 216 -5.58 4.82 8.41
CA ALA A 216 -4.51 3.83 8.30
C ALA A 216 -3.98 3.71 6.87
N GLY A 217 -4.87 3.67 5.86
CA GLY A 217 -4.50 3.64 4.45
C GLY A 217 -3.72 4.87 4.01
N THR A 218 -4.13 6.06 4.46
CA THR A 218 -3.43 7.33 4.15
C THR A 218 -2.03 7.36 4.77
N LEU A 219 -1.91 7.00 6.04
CA LEU A 219 -0.60 6.97 6.73
C LEU A 219 0.32 5.91 6.13
N ALA A 220 -0.21 4.72 5.87
CA ALA A 220 0.52 3.64 5.22
C ALA A 220 1.02 4.07 3.84
N LEU A 221 0.18 4.68 3.00
CA LEU A 221 0.58 5.19 1.69
C LEU A 221 1.72 6.22 1.77
N ALA A 222 1.72 7.07 2.80
CA ALA A 222 2.79 8.03 3.03
C ALA A 222 4.14 7.35 3.32
N THR A 223 4.16 6.19 3.98
CA THR A 223 5.39 5.41 4.22
C THR A 223 5.99 4.80 2.95
N HIS A 224 5.22 4.68 1.86
CA HIS A 224 5.71 4.27 0.53
C HIS A 224 6.26 5.44 -0.31
N GLY A 225 6.37 6.63 0.29
CA GLY A 225 6.95 7.81 -0.33
C GLY A 225 8.31 7.55 -0.99
N ARG A 226 8.57 8.22 -2.12
CA ARG A 226 9.89 8.22 -2.78
C ARG A 226 10.38 9.65 -3.01
N GLY A 227 11.69 9.87 -2.88
CA GLY A 227 12.34 11.15 -3.14
C GLY A 227 11.79 12.27 -2.25
N LYS A 228 11.17 13.28 -2.86
CA LYS A 228 10.58 14.44 -2.13
C LYS A 228 9.36 14.09 -1.28
N ARG A 229 8.78 12.90 -1.48
CA ARG A 229 7.62 12.39 -0.73
C ARG A 229 8.02 11.43 0.39
N ASN A 230 9.32 11.24 0.65
CA ASN A 230 9.76 10.45 1.79
C ASN A 230 9.37 11.17 3.07
N LEU A 231 8.67 10.48 3.96
CA LEU A 231 8.57 10.93 5.34
C LEU A 231 9.98 11.01 5.96
N PRO A 232 10.22 11.97 6.86
CA PRO A 232 11.48 12.01 7.59
C PRO A 232 11.63 10.70 8.40
N PRO A 233 12.85 10.14 8.54
CA PRO A 233 13.07 8.93 9.35
C PRO A 233 12.54 9.04 10.77
N SER A 234 12.60 10.24 11.35
CA SER A 234 12.06 10.53 12.68
C SER A 234 10.57 10.22 12.81
N TRP A 235 9.79 10.23 11.72
CA TRP A 235 8.37 9.88 11.79
C TRP A 235 8.16 8.43 12.20
N THR A 236 8.95 7.50 11.64
CA THR A 236 8.91 6.08 12.02
C THR A 236 9.42 5.88 13.45
N GLU A 237 10.51 6.57 13.83
CA GLU A 237 11.04 6.53 15.19
C GLU A 237 10.03 7.06 16.22
N ASP A 238 9.37 8.18 15.93
CA ASP A 238 8.32 8.76 16.77
C ASP A 238 7.11 7.83 16.88
N PHE A 239 6.71 7.18 15.78
CA PHE A 239 5.60 6.22 15.81
C PHE A 239 5.92 5.02 16.70
N VAL A 240 7.11 4.45 16.55
CA VAL A 240 7.60 3.36 17.41
C VAL A 240 7.69 3.80 18.86
N ALA A 241 8.29 4.95 19.14
CA ALA A 241 8.42 5.47 20.50
C ALA A 241 7.04 5.76 21.12
N ALA A 242 6.10 6.30 20.37
CA ALA A 242 4.73 6.54 20.84
C ALA A 242 3.96 5.24 21.16
N THR A 243 4.25 4.15 20.45
CA THR A 243 3.61 2.83 20.64
C THR A 243 4.35 1.92 21.61
N THR A 244 5.59 2.24 22.01
CA THR A 244 6.37 1.44 22.96
C THR A 244 6.64 2.21 24.24
N THR A 245 7.41 3.28 24.16
CA THR A 245 7.89 4.12 25.28
C THR A 245 7.45 5.58 25.15
N PRO A 246 6.13 5.90 25.19
CA PRO A 246 5.64 7.26 24.89
C PRO A 246 6.18 8.33 25.85
N LEU A 247 6.51 7.97 27.10
CA LEU A 247 7.11 8.89 28.07
C LEU A 247 8.53 9.32 27.68
N ALA A 248 9.26 8.49 26.95
CA ALA A 248 10.58 8.88 26.42
C ALA A 248 10.46 9.90 25.30
N LEU A 249 9.36 9.86 24.53
CA LEU A 249 9.09 10.78 23.43
C LEU A 249 8.49 12.10 23.91
N TYR A 250 7.50 12.06 24.82
CA TYR A 250 6.74 13.24 25.24
C TYR A 250 7.20 13.86 26.56
N GLY A 251 8.13 13.22 27.25
CA GLY A 251 8.63 13.63 28.56
C GLY A 251 7.80 13.11 29.73
N GLN A 252 8.40 13.15 30.92
CA GLN A 252 7.72 12.86 32.19
C GLN A 252 7.31 14.16 32.88
N HIS A 253 6.18 14.12 33.55
CA HIS A 253 5.62 15.12 34.42
C HIS A 253 5.83 14.65 35.87
N ASP A 254 6.87 15.14 36.54
CA ASP A 254 7.31 14.69 37.87
C ASP A 254 6.75 15.56 39.02
N GLY A 255 6.07 16.66 38.70
CA GLY A 255 5.45 17.54 39.69
C GLY A 255 4.32 16.84 40.45
N PHE A 256 4.46 16.70 41.78
CA PHE A 256 3.40 16.18 42.67
C PHE A 256 2.06 16.93 42.51
N PHE A 257 2.11 18.20 42.13
CA PHE A 257 0.94 19.06 41.91
C PHE A 257 0.53 19.18 40.42
N ASP A 258 1.25 18.55 39.48
CA ASP A 258 0.94 18.59 38.05
C ASP A 258 -0.10 17.53 37.67
N ARG A 259 -1.34 17.73 38.13
CA ARG A 259 -2.46 16.83 37.84
C ARG A 259 -2.73 16.73 36.33
N GLU A 260 -2.60 17.84 35.60
CA GLU A 260 -2.83 17.88 34.15
C GLU A 260 -1.75 17.11 33.40
N GLY A 261 -0.48 17.29 33.74
CA GLY A 261 0.63 16.50 33.21
C GLY A 261 0.47 15.01 33.47
N LYS A 262 0.09 14.62 34.69
CA LYS A 262 -0.19 13.21 35.02
C LYS A 262 -1.37 12.62 34.23
N LEU A 263 -2.41 13.41 33.97
CA LEU A 263 -3.51 12.99 33.10
C LEU A 263 -3.05 12.83 31.65
N ARG A 264 -2.20 13.75 31.17
CA ARG A 264 -1.62 13.70 29.84
C ARG A 264 -0.72 12.47 29.63
N GLU A 265 0.13 12.13 30.61
CA GLU A 265 0.94 10.90 30.59
C GLU A 265 0.06 9.65 30.46
N LYS A 266 -1.02 9.58 31.24
CA LYS A 266 -1.97 8.46 31.16
C LYS A 266 -2.65 8.41 29.80
N GLN A 267 -2.99 9.56 29.22
CA GLN A 267 -3.54 9.62 27.87
C GLN A 267 -2.51 9.19 26.82
N ASP A 268 -1.23 9.53 26.97
CA ASP A 268 -0.17 9.05 26.07
C ASP A 268 0.00 7.52 26.14
N LEU A 269 -0.12 6.94 27.34
CA LEU A 269 -0.17 5.49 27.53
C LEU A 269 -1.41 4.85 26.89
N ALA A 270 -2.55 5.53 26.86
CA ALA A 270 -3.72 5.05 26.12
C ALA A 270 -3.57 5.21 24.60
N ASN A 271 -2.94 6.31 24.16
CA ASN A 271 -2.66 6.57 22.76
C ASN A 271 -1.77 5.51 22.14
N LYS A 272 -0.90 4.86 22.92
CA LYS A 272 -0.19 3.65 22.51
C LYS A 272 -1.17 2.61 21.92
N ALA A 273 -2.23 2.23 22.65
CA ALA A 273 -3.24 1.29 22.16
C ALA A 273 -4.03 1.85 20.97
N ASN A 274 -4.36 3.15 20.99
CA ASN A 274 -5.08 3.79 19.88
C ASN A 274 -4.28 3.72 18.56
N LEU A 275 -2.96 3.91 18.64
CA LEU A 275 -2.06 3.81 17.49
C LEU A 275 -1.90 2.37 16.98
N LEU A 276 -1.98 1.36 17.86
CA LEU A 276 -1.96 -0.04 17.44
C LEU A 276 -3.17 -0.40 16.55
N LEU A 277 -4.33 0.23 16.75
CA LEU A 277 -5.49 0.07 15.85
C LEU A 277 -5.22 0.58 14.43
N VAL A 278 -4.42 1.64 14.30
CA VAL A 278 -4.01 2.19 13.00
C VAL A 278 -2.96 1.29 12.36
N LEU A 279 -1.97 0.83 13.15
CA LEU A 279 -0.93 -0.08 12.70
C LEU A 279 -1.55 -1.35 12.09
N SER A 280 -2.51 -1.98 12.77
CA SER A 280 -3.07 -3.24 12.28
C SER A 280 -3.84 -3.09 10.94
N ARG A 281 -4.32 -1.89 10.60
CA ARG A 281 -5.16 -1.63 9.40
C ARG A 281 -4.40 -1.16 8.16
N GLY A 282 -3.15 -0.74 8.31
CA GLY A 282 -2.41 -0.08 7.24
C GLY A 282 -1.67 -1.05 6.31
N TYR A 283 -1.65 -0.73 5.02
CA TYR A 283 -0.78 -1.38 4.02
C TYR A 283 0.61 -0.74 4.02
N TRP A 284 1.34 -0.85 5.14
CA TRP A 284 2.58 -0.12 5.39
C TRP A 284 3.73 -0.52 4.46
N SER A 285 4.72 0.36 4.30
CA SER A 285 5.94 0.02 3.55
C SER A 285 6.78 -1.03 4.26
N THR A 286 7.59 -1.74 3.49
CA THR A 286 8.45 -2.80 4.02
C THR A 286 9.46 -2.24 5.00
N GLU A 287 10.08 -1.10 4.70
CA GLU A 287 11.05 -0.46 5.57
C GLU A 287 10.44 -0.03 6.90
N PHE A 288 9.20 0.47 6.87
CA PHE A 288 8.47 0.83 8.08
C PHE A 288 8.20 -0.41 8.96
N LEU A 289 7.63 -1.47 8.38
CA LEU A 289 7.32 -2.69 9.14
C LEU A 289 8.60 -3.36 9.67
N GLN A 290 9.69 -3.34 8.91
CA GLN A 290 10.99 -3.82 9.40
C GLN A 290 11.48 -3.08 10.65
N ALA A 291 11.29 -1.76 10.72
CA ALA A 291 11.62 -0.97 11.90
C ALA A 291 10.72 -1.34 13.07
N VAL A 292 9.39 -1.34 12.86
CA VAL A 292 8.41 -1.71 13.88
C VAL A 292 8.67 -3.12 14.42
N THR A 293 8.96 -4.10 13.56
CA THR A 293 9.26 -5.48 13.99
C THR A 293 10.47 -5.55 14.92
N ARG A 294 11.57 -4.87 14.59
CA ARG A 294 12.78 -4.87 15.43
C ARG A 294 12.49 -4.25 16.80
N ASP A 295 11.86 -3.09 16.81
CA ASP A 295 11.69 -2.30 18.02
C ASP A 295 10.59 -2.87 18.93
N PHE A 296 9.52 -3.43 18.35
CA PHE A 296 8.46 -4.10 19.12
C PHE A 296 8.99 -5.37 19.76
N HIS A 297 9.74 -6.20 19.04
CA HIS A 297 10.38 -7.37 19.63
C HIS A 297 11.35 -6.98 20.75
N ALA A 298 12.23 -5.99 20.52
CA ALA A 298 13.18 -5.53 21.54
C ALA A 298 12.48 -4.99 22.79
N TYR A 299 11.38 -4.25 22.61
CA TYR A 299 10.55 -3.75 23.71
C TYR A 299 9.83 -4.89 24.44
N ASP A 300 9.22 -5.83 23.71
CA ASP A 300 8.49 -6.97 24.29
C ASP A 300 9.40 -7.88 25.10
N VAL A 301 10.59 -8.22 24.57
CA VAL A 301 11.59 -9.03 25.30
C VAL A 301 12.09 -8.33 26.55
N ARG A 302 12.31 -7.00 26.50
CA ARG A 302 12.82 -6.23 27.64
C ARG A 302 11.79 -6.08 28.75
N GLU A 303 10.55 -5.72 28.41
CA GLU A 303 9.50 -5.44 29.39
C GLU A 303 8.70 -6.71 29.79
N GLY A 304 8.81 -7.79 29.01
CA GLY A 304 8.10 -9.05 29.21
C GLY A 304 6.60 -8.86 29.30
N LYS A 305 5.97 -9.42 30.35
CA LYS A 305 4.53 -9.29 30.58
C LYS A 305 4.04 -7.85 30.78
N GLY A 306 4.94 -6.92 31.10
CA GLY A 306 4.63 -5.50 31.26
C GLY A 306 4.61 -4.73 29.95
N ALA A 307 5.07 -5.32 28.85
CA ALA A 307 5.18 -4.66 27.56
C ALA A 307 3.82 -4.10 27.09
N TRP A 308 2.79 -4.94 27.13
CA TRP A 308 1.47 -4.67 26.57
C TRP A 308 0.39 -4.80 27.64
N PRO A 309 0.25 -3.81 28.54
CA PRO A 309 -0.75 -3.86 29.59
C PRO A 309 -2.16 -3.82 28.99
N LYS A 310 -3.10 -4.51 29.64
CA LYS A 310 -4.52 -4.44 29.27
C LYS A 310 -5.02 -3.00 29.32
N ALA A 311 -5.97 -2.67 28.44
CA ALA A 311 -6.67 -1.40 28.50
C ALA A 311 -7.41 -1.30 29.85
N ASN A 312 -7.45 -0.07 30.38
CA ASN A 312 -8.26 0.26 31.54
C ASN A 312 -9.07 1.52 31.21
N PRO A 313 -10.12 1.37 30.37
CA PRO A 313 -10.92 2.51 29.94
C PRO A 313 -11.58 3.17 31.15
N GLY A 314 -11.47 4.49 31.23
CA GLY A 314 -12.06 5.27 32.30
C GLY A 314 -12.44 6.66 31.83
N ARG A 315 -13.14 7.42 32.68
CA ARG A 315 -13.60 8.77 32.31
C ARG A 315 -12.47 9.75 32.00
N ASP A 316 -11.30 9.52 32.60
CA ASP A 316 -10.15 10.42 32.52
C ASP A 316 -9.14 10.02 31.42
N VAL A 317 -9.22 8.77 30.91
CA VAL A 317 -8.24 8.21 29.99
C VAL A 317 -8.96 7.49 28.86
N LYS A 318 -8.73 7.95 27.64
CA LYS A 318 -9.51 7.58 26.47
C LYS A 318 -8.79 6.53 25.63
N PHE A 319 -9.20 5.29 25.78
CA PHE A 319 -8.84 4.19 24.89
C PHE A 319 -9.86 4.12 23.76
N ALA A 320 -9.40 4.24 22.52
CA ALA A 320 -10.23 3.99 21.35
C ALA A 320 -10.46 2.48 21.24
N PRO A 321 -11.72 1.99 21.19
CA PRO A 321 -11.99 0.60 20.86
C PRO A 321 -11.85 0.37 19.35
N ALA A 322 -11.64 -0.89 18.96
CA ALA A 322 -11.94 -1.38 17.62
C ALA A 322 -13.46 -1.27 17.35
N PRO A 323 -13.93 -1.32 16.09
CA PRO A 323 -15.36 -1.26 15.75
C PRO A 323 -16.24 -2.23 16.57
N SER A 324 -15.71 -3.38 16.94
CA SER A 324 -16.40 -4.36 17.79
C SER A 324 -16.52 -4.04 19.27
N GLY A 325 -15.87 -2.96 19.74
CA GLY A 325 -15.79 -2.61 21.15
C GLY A 325 -14.57 -3.16 21.88
N VAL A 326 -13.76 -4.02 21.25
CA VAL A 326 -12.55 -4.60 21.86
C VAL A 326 -11.36 -3.64 21.78
N TYR A 327 -10.51 -3.60 22.82
CA TYR A 327 -9.30 -2.77 22.84
C TYR A 327 -8.06 -3.54 22.39
N LEU A 328 -7.44 -3.10 21.29
CA LEU A 328 -6.18 -3.65 20.81
C LEU A 328 -5.00 -3.04 21.59
N THR A 329 -4.46 -3.81 22.54
CA THR A 329 -3.40 -3.34 23.45
C THR A 329 -2.05 -4.03 23.24
N ASP A 330 -2.07 -5.15 22.51
CA ASP A 330 -0.92 -5.97 22.20
C ASP A 330 -0.27 -5.54 20.88
N GLY A 331 0.94 -5.00 20.98
CA GLY A 331 1.68 -4.50 19.83
C GLY A 331 2.19 -5.61 18.93
N ILE A 332 2.49 -6.79 19.47
CA ILE A 332 2.90 -7.94 18.64
C ILE A 332 1.71 -8.44 17.83
N LEU A 333 0.52 -8.50 18.43
CA LEU A 333 -0.71 -8.78 17.69
C LEU A 333 -1.00 -7.75 16.59
N ALA A 334 -0.84 -6.45 16.90
CA ALA A 334 -1.04 -5.39 15.90
C ALA A 334 -0.02 -5.47 14.75
N LEU A 335 1.24 -5.80 15.07
CA LEU A 335 2.30 -6.02 14.11
C LEU A 335 2.03 -7.23 13.22
N THR A 336 1.65 -8.38 13.79
CA THR A 336 1.39 -9.60 13.00
C THR A 336 0.22 -9.38 12.05
N ALA A 337 -0.82 -8.65 12.48
CA ALA A 337 -1.90 -8.18 11.60
C ALA A 337 -1.36 -7.33 10.44
N ALA A 338 -0.50 -6.34 10.72
CA ALA A 338 0.09 -5.48 9.69
C ALA A 338 0.99 -6.26 8.71
N LEU A 339 1.71 -7.28 9.17
CA LEU A 339 2.54 -8.14 8.32
C LEU A 339 1.69 -8.94 7.31
N THR A 340 0.44 -9.28 7.63
CA THR A 340 -0.46 -9.96 6.68
C THR A 340 -0.74 -9.14 5.42
N ALA A 341 -0.60 -7.81 5.49
CA ALA A 341 -0.86 -6.89 4.39
C ALA A 341 0.40 -6.55 3.55
N ASN A 342 1.59 -7.03 3.95
CA ASN A 342 2.85 -6.77 3.24
C ASN A 342 3.69 -8.04 3.10
N PRO A 343 3.61 -8.74 1.96
CA PRO A 343 4.32 -10.00 1.75
C PRO A 343 5.83 -9.91 1.88
N ALA A 344 6.45 -8.84 1.36
CA ALA A 344 7.90 -8.65 1.43
C ALA A 344 8.38 -8.41 2.88
N ALA A 345 7.61 -7.67 3.68
CA ALA A 345 7.91 -7.49 5.10
C ALA A 345 7.72 -8.79 5.88
N SER A 346 6.65 -9.55 5.59
CA SER A 346 6.39 -10.84 6.23
C SER A 346 7.50 -11.84 5.90
N GLU A 347 7.86 -12.00 4.63
CA GLU A 347 8.99 -12.82 4.20
C GLU A 347 10.27 -12.45 4.96
N TRP A 348 10.62 -11.17 5.00
CA TRP A 348 11.80 -10.72 5.74
C TRP A 348 11.69 -11.08 7.24
N ALA A 349 10.53 -10.89 7.86
CA ALA A 349 10.32 -11.15 9.28
C ALA A 349 10.51 -12.64 9.63
N PHE A 350 10.04 -13.55 8.76
CA PHE A 350 10.12 -14.98 9.01
C PHE A 350 11.40 -15.67 8.46
N THR A 351 12.21 -14.97 7.68
CA THR A 351 13.47 -15.53 7.13
C THR A 351 14.72 -14.87 7.69
N SER A 352 14.71 -13.54 7.77
CA SER A 352 15.91 -12.72 7.95
C SER A 352 15.94 -12.04 9.31
N PHE A 353 14.78 -11.76 9.89
CA PHE A 353 14.67 -11.25 11.25
C PHE A 353 14.85 -12.40 12.25
N LEU A 354 15.82 -12.24 13.16
CA LEU A 354 16.27 -13.30 14.08
C LEU A 354 16.70 -14.58 13.35
N PRO A 355 17.83 -14.56 12.62
CA PRO A 355 18.24 -15.70 11.81
C PRO A 355 18.54 -16.95 12.65
N GLY A 356 18.31 -18.10 12.01
CA GLY A 356 18.49 -19.44 12.57
C GLY A 356 17.20 -20.04 13.13
N SER A 357 17.30 -21.26 13.63
CA SER A 357 16.19 -21.98 14.23
C SER A 357 16.33 -22.11 15.75
N GLN A 358 15.21 -22.41 16.41
CA GLN A 358 15.08 -22.72 17.81
C GLN A 358 14.30 -24.02 17.96
N LYS A 359 14.81 -24.93 18.82
CA LYS A 359 14.11 -26.18 19.12
C LYS A 359 12.84 -25.91 19.93
N ILE A 360 11.77 -26.62 19.58
CA ILE A 360 10.51 -26.54 20.31
C ILE A 360 10.58 -27.48 21.51
N ALA A 361 10.90 -26.92 22.68
CA ALA A 361 10.99 -27.64 23.95
C ALA A 361 11.80 -28.95 23.86
N GLU A 362 11.23 -30.08 24.29
CA GLU A 362 11.86 -31.42 24.29
C GLU A 362 11.74 -32.16 22.95
N SER A 363 11.23 -31.52 21.91
CA SER A 363 11.09 -32.17 20.60
C SER A 363 12.38 -32.08 19.77
N ASP A 364 12.48 -32.97 18.78
CA ASP A 364 13.53 -32.89 17.76
C ASP A 364 13.25 -31.84 16.67
N TYR A 365 12.07 -31.20 16.73
CA TYR A 365 11.69 -30.17 15.79
C TYR A 365 12.32 -28.83 16.14
N ALA A 366 12.73 -28.11 15.09
CA ALA A 366 13.19 -26.73 15.19
C ALA A 366 12.48 -25.88 14.14
N ILE A 367 12.14 -24.66 14.50
CA ILE A 367 11.51 -23.65 13.63
C ILE A 367 12.32 -22.36 13.68
N GLY A 368 12.13 -21.44 12.74
CA GLY A 368 12.74 -20.12 12.74
C GLY A 368 12.54 -19.40 14.07
N LYS A 369 13.56 -18.66 14.53
CA LYS A 369 13.50 -18.01 15.86
C LYS A 369 12.38 -17.00 15.98
N PHE A 370 12.04 -16.27 14.91
CA PHE A 370 10.90 -15.35 14.96
C PHE A 370 9.57 -16.09 15.11
N THR A 371 9.37 -17.18 14.36
CA THR A 371 8.21 -18.07 14.53
C THR A 371 8.16 -18.66 15.93
N HIS A 372 9.30 -19.10 16.46
CA HIS A 372 9.41 -19.61 17.81
C HIS A 372 9.00 -18.55 18.84
N TYR A 373 9.55 -17.35 18.71
CA TYR A 373 9.22 -16.22 19.57
C TYR A 373 7.71 -15.95 19.57
N LEU A 374 7.08 -15.82 18.39
CA LEU A 374 5.67 -15.53 18.27
C LEU A 374 4.77 -16.62 18.87
N LEU A 375 5.09 -17.90 18.67
CA LEU A 375 4.21 -19.01 19.06
C LEU A 375 4.47 -19.58 20.46
N PHE A 376 5.67 -19.39 21.01
CA PHE A 376 6.09 -20.06 22.24
C PHE A 376 6.63 -19.12 23.33
N GLU A 377 7.14 -17.93 22.98
CA GLU A 377 7.71 -16.99 23.96
C GLU A 377 6.74 -15.85 24.26
N HIS A 378 6.16 -15.26 23.21
CA HIS A 378 5.17 -14.21 23.33
C HIS A 378 3.83 -14.77 23.83
N ARG A 379 3.18 -14.04 24.73
CA ARG A 379 1.91 -14.46 25.36
C ARG A 379 0.78 -13.58 24.91
N PHE A 380 0.14 -13.96 23.82
CA PHE A 380 -1.06 -13.30 23.36
C PHE A 380 -2.19 -13.39 24.39
N ALA A 381 -3.08 -12.40 24.36
CA ALA A 381 -4.32 -12.46 25.10
C ALA A 381 -5.18 -13.66 24.65
N GLU A 382 -5.87 -14.25 25.61
CA GLU A 382 -6.69 -15.45 25.42
C GLU A 382 -8.13 -15.14 25.84
N THR A 383 -9.09 -15.63 25.06
CA THR A 383 -10.51 -15.61 25.42
C THR A 383 -10.78 -16.58 26.59
N PRO A 384 -11.94 -16.49 27.28
CA PRO A 384 -12.33 -17.47 28.29
C PRO A 384 -12.35 -18.91 27.79
N ASP A 385 -12.61 -19.11 26.50
CA ASP A 385 -12.65 -20.42 25.83
C ASP A 385 -11.25 -20.92 25.44
N GLY A 386 -10.23 -20.09 25.63
CA GLY A 386 -8.83 -20.42 25.40
C GLY A 386 -8.30 -20.03 24.02
N ASP A 387 -9.14 -19.46 23.15
CA ASP A 387 -8.77 -19.00 21.82
C ASP A 387 -7.87 -17.75 21.89
N SER A 388 -7.00 -17.58 20.90
CA SER A 388 -6.11 -16.43 20.79
C SER A 388 -6.06 -15.97 19.35
N VAL A 389 -6.63 -14.80 19.16
CA VAL A 389 -6.53 -13.99 17.95
C VAL A 389 -5.07 -13.82 17.50
N GLY A 390 -4.15 -13.69 18.44
CA GLY A 390 -2.72 -13.52 18.17
C GLY A 390 -2.13 -14.66 17.36
N VAL A 391 -2.45 -15.90 17.74
CA VAL A 391 -1.94 -17.08 17.03
C VAL A 391 -2.51 -17.17 15.61
N THR A 392 -3.80 -16.88 15.44
CA THR A 392 -4.41 -16.79 14.10
C THR A 392 -3.68 -15.75 13.23
N ALA A 393 -3.40 -14.56 13.78
CA ALA A 393 -2.67 -13.52 13.06
C ALA A 393 -1.23 -13.92 12.70
N VAL A 394 -0.53 -14.62 13.59
CA VAL A 394 0.81 -15.16 13.33
C VAL A 394 0.78 -16.18 12.19
N LEU A 395 -0.16 -17.12 12.21
CA LEU A 395 -0.26 -18.17 11.18
C LEU A 395 -0.62 -17.57 9.82
N THR A 396 -1.49 -16.56 9.78
CA THR A 396 -1.79 -15.84 8.54
C THR A 396 -0.59 -15.07 8.01
N ALA A 397 0.16 -14.38 8.88
CA ALA A 397 1.39 -13.70 8.47
C ALA A 397 2.44 -14.70 7.93
N LEU A 398 2.59 -15.86 8.58
CA LEU A 398 3.45 -16.95 8.12
C LEU A 398 3.02 -17.47 6.75
N ALA A 399 1.72 -17.67 6.52
CA ALA A 399 1.20 -18.08 5.21
C ALA A 399 1.53 -17.06 4.11
N VAL A 400 1.38 -15.77 4.41
CA VAL A 400 1.78 -14.69 3.49
C VAL A 400 3.29 -14.70 3.19
N ALA A 401 4.13 -15.04 4.18
CA ALA A 401 5.57 -15.18 3.96
C ALA A 401 5.92 -16.39 3.06
N ILE A 402 5.18 -17.49 3.17
CA ILE A 402 5.34 -18.66 2.29
C ILE A 402 4.98 -18.29 0.84
N GLU A 403 3.89 -17.55 0.62
CA GLU A 403 3.50 -17.11 -0.71
C GLU A 403 4.57 -16.21 -1.35
N SER A 404 5.10 -15.25 -0.59
CA SER A 404 6.16 -14.34 -1.06
C SER A 404 7.44 -15.08 -1.47
N THR A 405 7.89 -16.02 -0.62
CA THR A 405 9.10 -16.82 -0.88
C THR A 405 8.94 -17.75 -2.08
N THR A 406 7.78 -18.41 -2.22
CA THR A 406 7.54 -19.37 -3.30
C THR A 406 7.46 -18.70 -4.68
N TRP A 407 6.87 -17.50 -4.77
CA TRP A 407 6.80 -16.75 -6.04
C TRP A 407 8.19 -16.33 -6.56
N ALA A 408 9.12 -16.00 -5.67
CA ALA A 408 10.47 -15.61 -6.05
C ALA A 408 11.26 -16.77 -6.70
N SER A 409 10.97 -18.01 -6.31
CA SER A 409 11.69 -19.22 -6.76
C SER A 409 11.16 -19.87 -8.05
N GLY A 410 10.05 -19.40 -8.63
CA GLY A 410 9.42 -20.05 -9.78
C GLY A 410 8.65 -21.34 -9.41
N PRO A 411 8.13 -22.11 -10.39
CA PRO A 411 7.41 -23.35 -10.10
C PRO A 411 8.32 -24.34 -9.37
N VAL A 412 7.97 -24.62 -8.12
CA VAL A 412 8.73 -25.52 -7.23
C VAL A 412 8.56 -26.95 -7.75
N ASP A 413 9.65 -27.57 -8.22
CA ASP A 413 9.65 -29.00 -8.48
C ASP A 413 9.69 -29.79 -7.15
N ALA A 414 9.34 -31.06 -7.18
CA ALA A 414 9.28 -31.89 -5.96
C ALA A 414 10.64 -31.97 -5.22
N GLN A 415 11.76 -31.75 -5.92
CA GLN A 415 13.08 -31.71 -5.31
C GLN A 415 13.34 -30.41 -4.55
N ALA A 416 12.89 -29.27 -5.08
CA ALA A 416 12.97 -27.98 -4.42
C ALA A 416 12.13 -27.95 -3.13
N VAL A 417 10.97 -28.65 -3.09
CA VAL A 417 10.21 -28.82 -1.84
C VAL A 417 11.05 -29.56 -0.80
N GLN A 418 11.79 -30.60 -1.20
CA GLN A 418 12.59 -31.40 -0.29
C GLN A 418 13.82 -30.68 0.25
N VAL A 419 14.45 -29.82 -0.57
CA VAL A 419 15.53 -28.93 -0.13
C VAL A 419 15.00 -27.84 0.80
N ALA A 420 13.80 -27.29 0.52
CA ALA A 420 13.18 -26.26 1.36
C ALA A 420 12.77 -26.76 2.76
N PHE A 421 12.63 -28.07 2.99
CA PHE A 421 12.47 -28.64 4.33
C PHE A 421 13.80 -28.76 5.12
N ASN A 422 14.95 -28.61 4.46
CA ASN A 422 16.25 -28.66 5.14
C ASN A 422 16.74 -27.25 5.50
N ASP A 423 16.28 -26.22 4.79
CA ASP A 423 16.60 -24.83 5.07
C ASP A 423 15.55 -24.21 6.01
N VAL A 424 16.03 -23.61 7.09
CA VAL A 424 15.16 -22.92 8.05
C VAL A 424 14.50 -21.73 7.37
N GLY A 425 13.16 -21.72 7.31
CA GLY A 425 12.37 -20.66 6.70
C GLY A 425 10.86 -20.89 6.83
N PRO A 426 10.01 -20.00 6.26
CA PRO A 426 8.56 -20.03 6.45
C PRO A 426 7.91 -21.37 6.08
N LEU A 427 8.34 -22.00 4.98
CA LEU A 427 7.79 -23.27 4.53
C LEU A 427 8.18 -24.43 5.46
N HIS A 428 9.44 -24.47 5.90
CA HIS A 428 9.92 -25.41 6.91
C HIS A 428 9.15 -25.25 8.23
N ASP A 429 8.94 -24.02 8.66
CA ASP A 429 8.22 -23.71 9.89
C ASP A 429 6.77 -24.19 9.83
N ALA A 430 6.06 -23.91 8.74
CA ALA A 430 4.69 -24.41 8.56
C ALA A 430 4.63 -25.94 8.54
N ALA A 431 5.60 -26.59 7.89
CA ALA A 431 5.67 -28.05 7.85
C ALA A 431 5.88 -28.68 9.22
N VAL A 432 6.78 -28.10 10.02
CA VAL A 432 7.03 -28.52 11.40
C VAL A 432 5.78 -28.32 12.25
N LEU A 433 5.10 -27.19 12.14
CA LEU A 433 3.86 -26.93 12.88
C LEU A 433 2.74 -27.91 12.49
N GLN A 434 2.60 -28.23 11.20
CA GLN A 434 1.66 -29.24 10.71
C GLN A 434 2.01 -30.64 11.23
N ALA A 435 3.28 -31.03 11.19
CA ALA A 435 3.76 -32.32 11.71
C ALA A 435 3.53 -32.45 13.21
N LEU A 436 3.77 -31.38 13.98
CA LEU A 436 3.47 -31.33 15.41
C LEU A 436 1.98 -31.50 15.70
N ALA A 437 1.12 -30.82 14.93
CA ALA A 437 -0.32 -30.96 15.07
C ALA A 437 -0.80 -32.39 14.73
N GLN A 438 -0.26 -33.01 13.67
CA GLN A 438 -0.56 -34.39 13.30
C GLN A 438 -0.08 -35.40 14.35
N GLN A 439 1.16 -35.27 14.83
CA GLN A 439 1.71 -36.16 15.84
C GLN A 439 0.88 -36.14 17.13
N VAL A 440 0.35 -34.98 17.52
CA VAL A 440 -0.55 -34.85 18.67
C VAL A 440 -1.85 -35.61 18.44
N ILE A 441 -2.42 -35.55 17.24
CA ILE A 441 -3.61 -36.33 16.87
C ILE A 441 -3.31 -37.84 16.97
N GLU A 442 -2.18 -38.29 16.42
CA GLU A 442 -1.81 -39.70 16.38
C GLU A 442 -1.45 -40.27 17.75
N VAL A 443 -0.59 -39.59 18.51
CA VAL A 443 -0.10 -40.04 19.83
C VAL A 443 -1.22 -40.04 20.87
N SER A 444 -2.16 -39.12 20.74
CA SER A 444 -3.26 -39.02 21.69
C SER A 444 -4.30 -40.12 21.52
N GLY A 445 -4.48 -40.64 20.31
CA GLY A 445 -5.60 -41.52 19.98
C GLY A 445 -6.97 -40.88 20.25
N CYS A 446 -7.02 -39.56 20.50
CA CYS A 446 -8.22 -38.87 20.91
C CYS A 446 -8.98 -38.42 19.67
N SER A 447 -10.21 -38.90 19.54
CA SER A 447 -11.14 -38.29 18.60
C SER A 447 -11.44 -36.87 19.09
N TRP A 448 -11.56 -35.90 18.18
CA TRP A 448 -11.94 -34.51 18.52
C TRP A 448 -13.42 -34.40 18.98
N ALA A 449 -14.07 -35.50 19.36
CA ALA A 449 -15.36 -35.47 20.01
C ALA A 449 -15.22 -34.78 21.39
N PRO A 450 -16.06 -33.78 21.72
CA PRO A 450 -15.97 -33.02 22.98
C PRO A 450 -15.95 -33.88 24.25
N ARG A 451 -16.47 -35.11 24.21
CA ARG A 451 -16.50 -36.05 25.34
C ARG A 451 -15.19 -36.82 25.55
N ASP A 452 -14.46 -37.13 24.48
CA ASP A 452 -13.17 -37.83 24.57
C ASP A 452 -12.05 -36.86 24.95
N TYR A 453 -12.21 -35.60 24.53
CA TYR A 453 -11.31 -34.47 24.79
C TYR A 453 -10.96 -34.28 26.28
N TRP A 454 -11.95 -34.41 27.18
CA TRP A 454 -11.76 -34.20 28.62
C TRP A 454 -11.03 -35.34 29.33
N ASN A 455 -11.11 -36.57 28.82
CA ASN A 455 -10.43 -37.72 29.43
C ASN A 455 -8.96 -37.80 29.00
N CYS A 456 -8.62 -37.23 27.84
CA CYS A 456 -7.27 -37.20 27.30
C CYS A 456 -6.35 -36.11 27.91
N THR A 457 -6.90 -35.01 28.42
CA THR A 457 -6.14 -33.86 28.95
C THR A 457 -5.28 -34.17 30.18
N ARG A 458 -5.53 -35.27 30.90
CA ARG A 458 -4.77 -35.63 32.12
C ARG A 458 -3.41 -36.29 31.85
N ALA A 459 -3.12 -36.76 30.63
CA ALA A 459 -1.95 -37.60 30.37
C ALA A 459 -0.72 -36.87 29.79
N GLY A 460 -0.85 -35.67 29.23
CA GLY A 460 0.25 -34.94 28.60
C GLY A 460 0.66 -33.67 29.36
N ALA A 461 1.78 -33.69 30.08
CA ALA A 461 2.26 -32.52 30.83
C ALA A 461 3.23 -31.60 30.04
N GLY A 462 3.51 -31.91 28.78
CA GLY A 462 4.49 -31.17 27.95
C GLY A 462 4.01 -29.83 27.40
N VAL A 463 4.94 -28.91 27.15
CA VAL A 463 4.67 -27.62 26.48
C VAL A 463 4.08 -27.82 25.09
N VAL A 464 4.58 -28.81 24.34
CA VAL A 464 4.07 -29.19 23.01
C VAL A 464 2.61 -29.64 23.07
N TRP A 465 2.26 -30.43 24.09
CA TRP A 465 0.89 -30.91 24.28
C TRP A 465 -0.07 -29.76 24.60
N ARG A 466 0.30 -28.84 25.51
CA ARG A 466 -0.51 -27.64 25.79
C ARG A 466 -0.65 -26.74 24.56
N TRP A 467 0.42 -26.54 23.81
CA TRP A 467 0.37 -25.74 22.57
C TRP A 467 -0.55 -26.40 21.54
N ALA A 468 -0.43 -27.70 21.32
CA ALA A 468 -1.20 -28.40 20.30
C ALA A 468 -2.67 -28.62 20.69
N GLN A 469 -2.97 -28.88 21.97
CA GLN A 469 -4.35 -28.85 22.46
C GLN A 469 -5.02 -27.50 22.21
N ARG A 470 -4.22 -26.43 22.28
CA ARG A 470 -4.71 -25.07 22.19
C ARG A 470 -4.82 -24.55 20.77
N TRP A 471 -3.85 -24.89 19.91
CA TRP A 471 -3.70 -24.28 18.59
C TRP A 471 -3.70 -25.29 17.45
N GLY A 472 -3.63 -26.60 17.72
CA GLY A 472 -3.49 -27.63 16.70
C GLY A 472 -4.58 -27.56 15.63
N HIS A 473 -5.82 -27.25 16.01
CA HIS A 473 -6.92 -27.05 15.06
C HIS A 473 -6.72 -25.83 14.16
N VAL A 474 -6.41 -24.67 14.73
CA VAL A 474 -6.21 -23.43 13.97
C VAL A 474 -5.02 -23.58 13.01
N VAL A 475 -3.94 -24.22 13.47
CA VAL A 475 -2.76 -24.54 12.68
C VAL A 475 -3.13 -25.45 11.52
N LEU A 476 -3.89 -26.52 11.77
CA LEU A 476 -4.32 -27.42 10.71
C LEU A 476 -5.28 -26.73 9.75
N GLU A 477 -6.24 -25.95 10.21
CA GLU A 477 -7.18 -25.25 9.33
C GLU A 477 -6.47 -24.24 8.43
N ILE A 478 -5.58 -23.40 8.97
CA ILE A 478 -4.88 -22.37 8.19
C ILE A 478 -3.78 -22.97 7.29
N LEU A 479 -3.00 -23.93 7.81
CA LEU A 479 -1.86 -24.48 7.08
C LEU A 479 -2.21 -25.67 6.20
N SER A 480 -3.31 -26.39 6.42
CA SER A 480 -3.74 -27.47 5.49
C SER A 480 -4.36 -26.95 4.20
N GLU A 481 -4.72 -25.66 4.16
CA GLU A 481 -5.06 -24.93 2.94
C GLU A 481 -3.82 -24.57 2.10
N ALA A 482 -2.64 -24.54 2.73
CA ALA A 482 -1.39 -24.16 2.09
C ALA A 482 -0.83 -25.18 1.07
N PRO A 483 -1.10 -26.51 1.11
CA PRO A 483 -0.59 -27.45 0.13
C PRO A 483 -1.71 -27.99 -0.77
N ALA A 484 -2.11 -27.17 -1.74
CA ALA A 484 -2.41 -27.60 -3.11
C ALA A 484 -2.14 -26.44 -4.07
N LEU A 485 -0.86 -26.25 -4.42
CA LEU A 485 -0.34 -25.45 -5.54
C LEU A 485 -1.34 -24.48 -6.21
N VAL A 486 -1.35 -23.24 -5.71
CA VAL A 486 -1.94 -22.00 -6.30
C VAL A 486 -3.44 -21.72 -6.01
N GLY A 487 -3.68 -21.04 -4.86
CA GLY A 487 -4.82 -20.16 -4.51
C GLY A 487 -5.97 -20.78 -3.68
N PRO A 488 -6.75 -20.03 -2.84
CA PRO A 488 -6.78 -18.58 -2.55
C PRO A 488 -6.66 -18.21 -1.04
N LEU A 489 -5.58 -17.51 -0.63
CA LEU A 489 -5.37 -17.06 0.77
C LEU A 489 -5.98 -15.70 1.14
N ALA A 490 -6.59 -14.98 0.18
CA ALA A 490 -7.25 -13.70 0.46
C ALA A 490 -8.40 -13.80 1.49
N SER A 491 -8.96 -14.99 1.68
CA SER A 491 -9.94 -15.30 2.73
C SER A 491 -9.33 -15.29 4.13
N ALA A 492 -8.10 -15.76 4.31
CA ALA A 492 -7.42 -15.84 5.60
C ALA A 492 -7.10 -14.47 6.19
N THR A 493 -6.77 -13.49 5.34
CA THR A 493 -6.55 -12.10 5.75
C THR A 493 -7.82 -11.48 6.33
N ASN A 494 -8.97 -11.65 5.67
CA ASN A 494 -10.27 -11.18 6.19
C ASN A 494 -10.69 -11.95 7.44
N THR A 495 -10.50 -13.27 7.49
CA THR A 495 -10.80 -14.08 8.69
C THR A 495 -9.99 -13.61 9.90
N THR A 496 -8.70 -13.35 9.71
CA THR A 496 -7.82 -12.83 10.77
C THR A 496 -8.28 -11.45 11.23
N TRP A 497 -8.69 -10.62 10.27
CA TRP A 497 -9.21 -9.28 10.54
C TRP A 497 -10.46 -9.32 11.44
N TYR A 498 -11.45 -10.12 11.07
CA TYR A 498 -12.66 -10.31 11.87
C TYR A 498 -12.38 -10.94 13.24
N ALA A 499 -11.42 -11.85 13.31
CA ALA A 499 -10.98 -12.41 14.59
C ALA A 499 -10.33 -11.34 15.49
N ILE A 500 -9.53 -10.43 14.93
CA ILE A 500 -8.95 -9.27 15.65
C ILE A 500 -10.03 -8.33 16.16
N GLU A 501 -11.07 -8.18 15.38
CA GLU A 501 -12.26 -7.44 15.77
C GLU A 501 -13.17 -8.28 16.67
N GLY A 502 -12.82 -9.49 17.11
CA GLY A 502 -13.69 -10.28 17.99
C GLY A 502 -15.03 -10.68 17.36
N ASP A 503 -15.18 -10.50 16.04
CA ASP A 503 -16.29 -11.01 15.24
C ASP A 503 -15.91 -12.41 14.72
N PHE A 504 -15.90 -13.37 15.65
CA PHE A 504 -15.53 -14.75 15.36
C PHE A 504 -16.52 -15.44 14.41
N GLU A 505 -17.76 -14.92 14.30
CA GLU A 505 -18.75 -15.43 13.34
C GLU A 505 -18.43 -14.98 11.91
N ALA A 506 -18.10 -13.71 11.67
CA ALA A 506 -17.64 -13.23 10.36
C ALA A 506 -16.27 -13.81 9.99
N ALA A 507 -15.41 -14.04 10.99
CA ALA A 507 -14.15 -14.76 10.81
C ALA A 507 -14.40 -16.20 10.33
N GLY A 508 -15.29 -16.91 11.02
CA GLY A 508 -15.69 -18.27 10.67
C GLY A 508 -16.45 -18.38 9.34
N LEU A 509 -17.25 -17.37 8.98
CA LEU A 509 -17.95 -17.30 7.69
C LEU A 509 -16.99 -17.01 6.53
N SER A 510 -16.02 -16.11 6.73
CA SER A 510 -14.97 -15.81 5.74
C SER A 510 -14.11 -17.06 5.47
N LEU A 511 -13.86 -17.85 6.52
CA LEU A 511 -13.22 -19.15 6.42
C LEU A 511 -14.12 -20.19 5.73
N ALA A 512 -15.42 -20.24 6.06
CA ALA A 512 -16.38 -21.14 5.43
C ALA A 512 -16.59 -20.85 3.93
N THR A 513 -16.44 -19.59 3.49
CA THR A 513 -16.45 -19.24 2.05
C THR A 513 -15.19 -19.68 1.31
N ALA A 514 -14.07 -19.92 2.02
CA ALA A 514 -12.87 -20.54 1.46
C ALA A 514 -13.03 -22.07 1.28
N LEU A 515 -13.96 -22.68 2.02
CA LEU A 515 -14.17 -24.12 2.12
C LEU A 515 -15.55 -24.57 1.58
N PRO A 516 -15.74 -24.69 0.24
CA PRO A 516 -16.95 -25.29 -0.29
C PRO A 516 -17.00 -26.80 0.02
N GLY A 517 -17.65 -27.18 1.12
CA GLY A 517 -17.86 -28.59 1.49
C GLY A 517 -18.16 -28.86 2.96
N ILE A 518 -17.86 -27.93 3.87
CA ILE A 518 -18.25 -28.05 5.27
C ILE A 518 -19.67 -27.49 5.42
N GLY A 519 -20.64 -28.38 5.66
CA GLY A 519 -22.04 -27.99 5.79
C GLY A 519 -22.27 -26.98 6.92
N VAL A 520 -22.51 -25.71 6.55
CA VAL A 520 -22.88 -24.57 7.41
C VAL A 520 -24.00 -24.93 8.41
N GLY A 521 -24.87 -25.87 8.07
CA GLY A 521 -25.94 -26.36 8.93
C GLY A 521 -25.51 -27.11 10.20
N LYS A 522 -24.24 -27.54 10.33
CA LYS A 522 -23.73 -28.19 11.56
C LYS A 522 -23.10 -27.20 12.56
N ILE A 523 -22.52 -26.11 12.08
CA ILE A 523 -21.99 -25.04 12.95
C ILE A 523 -23.13 -24.17 13.47
N ALA A 524 -24.11 -23.84 12.62
CA ALA A 524 -25.30 -23.08 13.01
C ALA A 524 -26.27 -23.83 13.96
N LYS A 525 -26.24 -25.17 14.00
CA LYS A 525 -27.10 -25.96 14.92
C LYS A 525 -26.62 -25.99 16.37
N SER A 526 -25.40 -25.53 16.64
CA SER A 526 -24.80 -25.52 17.98
C SER A 526 -25.12 -24.23 18.77
N VAL A 527 -25.52 -23.15 18.08
CA VAL A 527 -25.85 -21.87 18.70
C VAL A 527 -27.38 -21.73 18.80
N LYS A 528 -27.91 -22.11 19.95
CA LYS A 528 -29.33 -21.93 20.29
C LYS A 528 -29.58 -20.46 20.63
N GLY A 529 -29.98 -19.65 19.65
CA GLY A 529 -30.36 -18.24 19.88
C GLY A 529 -31.10 -17.60 18.72
N GLY A 530 -32.39 -17.92 18.55
CA GLY A 530 -33.26 -17.50 17.44
C GLY A 530 -33.61 -16.00 17.32
N LEU A 531 -32.80 -15.10 17.89
CA LEU A 531 -32.90 -13.65 17.69
C LEU A 531 -31.53 -13.03 17.39
N GLN A 532 -30.45 -13.62 17.93
CA GLN A 532 -29.06 -13.23 17.64
C GLN A 532 -28.64 -13.67 16.24
N ALA A 533 -29.10 -14.83 15.75
CA ALA A 533 -28.80 -15.26 14.38
C ALA A 533 -29.39 -14.33 13.29
N GLN A 534 -30.50 -13.63 13.56
CA GLN A 534 -31.04 -12.63 12.63
C GLN A 534 -30.27 -11.29 12.69
N ARG A 535 -29.76 -10.91 13.87
CA ARG A 535 -28.87 -9.75 14.01
C ARG A 535 -27.51 -10.00 13.37
N ALA A 536 -26.91 -11.17 13.60
CA ALA A 536 -25.68 -11.62 12.96
C ALA A 536 -25.82 -11.72 11.44
N ALA A 537 -26.97 -12.19 10.92
CA ALA A 537 -27.23 -12.16 9.48
C ALA A 537 -27.36 -10.72 8.92
N SER A 538 -27.89 -9.78 9.71
CA SER A 538 -27.97 -8.36 9.32
C SER A 538 -26.63 -7.64 9.43
N GLU A 539 -25.80 -8.00 10.42
CA GLU A 539 -24.44 -7.48 10.63
C GLU A 539 -23.49 -8.05 9.57
N ALA A 540 -23.58 -9.35 9.25
CA ALA A 540 -22.84 -9.95 8.15
C ALA A 540 -23.25 -9.38 6.78
N ALA A 541 -24.52 -9.06 6.56
CA ALA A 541 -24.98 -8.36 5.36
C ALA A 541 -24.41 -6.93 5.27
N HIS A 542 -24.27 -6.26 6.42
CA HIS A 542 -23.71 -4.91 6.56
C HIS A 542 -22.18 -4.90 6.40
N VAL A 543 -21.46 -5.84 7.00
CA VAL A 543 -20.01 -6.05 6.82
C VAL A 543 -19.67 -6.45 5.39
N ALA A 544 -20.49 -7.30 4.76
CA ALA A 544 -20.38 -7.57 3.33
C ALA A 544 -20.64 -6.30 2.49
N GLN A 545 -21.49 -5.38 2.94
CA GLN A 545 -21.71 -4.09 2.30
C GLN A 545 -20.54 -3.11 2.49
N VAL A 546 -19.93 -3.06 3.68
CA VAL A 546 -18.72 -2.25 3.97
C VAL A 546 -17.51 -2.80 3.21
N THR A 547 -17.32 -4.13 3.17
CA THR A 547 -16.29 -4.78 2.34
C THR A 547 -16.50 -4.47 0.86
N ARG A 548 -17.75 -4.45 0.38
CA ARG A 548 -18.11 -4.01 -0.98
C ARG A 548 -17.81 -2.52 -1.22
N GLN A 549 -17.90 -1.66 -0.20
CA GLN A 549 -17.57 -0.23 -0.29
C GLN A 549 -16.06 0.05 -0.23
N ILE A 550 -15.30 -0.71 0.56
CA ILE A 550 -13.82 -0.66 0.59
C ILE A 550 -13.26 -1.18 -0.74
N GLN A 551 -13.83 -2.27 -1.27
CA GLN A 551 -13.52 -2.76 -2.61
C GLN A 551 -14.01 -1.82 -3.73
N ALA A 552 -14.99 -0.96 -3.49
CA ALA A 552 -15.45 0.05 -4.45
C ALA A 552 -14.48 1.24 -4.57
N GLY A 553 -13.56 1.43 -3.61
CA GLY A 553 -12.48 2.42 -3.71
C GLY A 553 -11.25 1.93 -4.49
N ALA A 554 -11.01 0.62 -4.49
CA ALA A 554 -10.00 0.01 -5.34
C ALA A 554 -10.60 -0.23 -6.74
N ASP A 555 -9.90 0.13 -7.81
CA ASP A 555 -10.33 -0.24 -9.16
C ASP A 555 -10.46 -1.78 -9.22
N PRO A 556 -11.69 -2.34 -9.31
CA PRO A 556 -11.92 -3.78 -9.27
C PRO A 556 -11.20 -4.48 -10.42
N ALA A 557 -10.88 -3.74 -11.48
CA ALA A 557 -10.23 -4.21 -12.69
C ALA A 557 -8.70 -4.03 -12.66
N MET A 558 -8.09 -3.61 -11.54
CA MET A 558 -6.64 -3.41 -11.41
C MET A 558 -5.85 -4.71 -11.61
N THR A 559 -6.37 -5.84 -11.13
CA THR A 559 -5.75 -7.17 -11.25
C THR A 559 -6.59 -8.11 -12.09
N ARG A 560 -5.95 -8.91 -12.95
CA ARG A 560 -6.63 -9.94 -13.73
C ARG A 560 -7.29 -10.98 -12.81
N VAL A 561 -8.49 -11.43 -13.17
CA VAL A 561 -9.18 -12.51 -12.45
C VAL A 561 -8.55 -13.85 -12.82
N LEU A 562 -8.37 -14.71 -11.83
CA LEU A 562 -7.98 -16.11 -12.06
C LEU A 562 -9.22 -16.94 -12.40
N LEU A 563 -9.10 -17.78 -13.44
CA LEU A 563 -10.13 -18.76 -13.78
C LEU A 563 -10.24 -19.85 -12.72
N LYS A 564 -11.46 -20.08 -12.22
CA LYS A 564 -11.85 -21.17 -11.33
C LYS A 564 -11.68 -22.51 -12.04
N SER A 565 -11.44 -23.56 -11.24
CA SER A 565 -11.23 -24.92 -11.74
C SER A 565 -12.40 -25.44 -12.59
N HIS A 566 -13.64 -25.21 -12.17
CA HIS A 566 -14.83 -25.64 -12.92
C HIS A 566 -14.96 -24.92 -14.26
N THR A 567 -14.73 -23.61 -14.33
CA THR A 567 -14.75 -22.85 -15.59
C THR A 567 -13.72 -23.41 -16.58
N ARG A 568 -12.51 -23.74 -16.12
CA ARG A 568 -11.48 -24.37 -16.98
C ARG A 568 -11.95 -25.72 -17.51
N ALA A 569 -12.54 -26.56 -16.66
CA ALA A 569 -13.07 -27.86 -17.06
C ALA A 569 -14.21 -27.74 -18.08
N GLU A 570 -15.09 -26.74 -17.91
CA GLU A 570 -16.18 -26.46 -18.85
C GLU A 570 -15.65 -25.95 -20.20
N ILE A 571 -14.65 -25.08 -20.21
CA ILE A 571 -13.96 -24.63 -21.44
C ILE A 571 -13.37 -25.84 -22.18
N GLU A 572 -12.69 -26.74 -21.46
CA GLU A 572 -12.11 -27.95 -22.04
C GLU A 572 -13.16 -28.94 -22.55
N ALA A 573 -14.32 -29.03 -21.89
CA ALA A 573 -15.43 -29.88 -22.30
C ALA A 573 -16.15 -29.36 -23.55
N LEU A 574 -16.27 -28.03 -23.69
CA LEU A 574 -16.91 -27.37 -24.84
C LEU A 574 -15.99 -27.23 -26.05
N ALA A 575 -14.69 -27.43 -25.89
CA ALA A 575 -13.72 -27.24 -26.96
C ALA A 575 -13.89 -28.29 -28.10
N PRO A 576 -13.95 -27.85 -29.37
CA PRO A 576 -14.11 -28.74 -30.50
C PRO A 576 -12.90 -29.67 -30.65
N ARG A 577 -13.14 -30.90 -31.12
CA ARG A 577 -12.09 -31.90 -31.34
C ARG A 577 -12.14 -32.44 -32.76
N ASP A 578 -10.98 -32.80 -33.28
CA ASP A 578 -10.85 -33.50 -34.55
C ASP A 578 -11.19 -35.00 -34.40
N ALA A 579 -11.16 -35.73 -35.51
CA ALA A 579 -11.43 -37.18 -35.54
C ALA A 579 -10.42 -38.00 -34.72
N GLN A 580 -9.28 -37.42 -34.35
CA GLN A 580 -8.24 -38.03 -33.52
C GLN A 580 -8.37 -37.61 -32.04
N GLY A 581 -9.41 -36.86 -31.67
CA GLY A 581 -9.67 -36.39 -30.31
C GLY A 581 -8.81 -35.20 -29.87
N ARG A 582 -8.01 -34.61 -30.77
CA ARG A 582 -7.21 -33.42 -30.47
C ARG A 582 -8.07 -32.17 -30.54
N TYR A 583 -7.82 -31.21 -29.68
CA TYR A 583 -8.51 -29.93 -29.71
C TYR A 583 -8.26 -29.19 -31.03
N ILE A 584 -9.27 -28.50 -31.54
CA ILE A 584 -9.18 -27.63 -32.71
C ILE A 584 -9.13 -26.18 -32.22
N ASP A 585 -8.15 -25.41 -32.67
CA ASP A 585 -8.07 -23.97 -32.42
C ASP A 585 -9.17 -23.26 -33.25
N PRO A 586 -10.16 -22.61 -32.61
CA PRO A 586 -11.28 -22.02 -33.33
C PRO A 586 -10.90 -20.86 -34.26
N ASN A 587 -9.77 -20.18 -34.01
CA ASN A 587 -9.33 -19.05 -34.83
C ASN A 587 -8.68 -19.52 -36.14
N THR A 588 -8.03 -20.68 -36.12
CA THR A 588 -7.29 -21.21 -37.28
C THR A 588 -7.96 -22.39 -37.97
N GLY A 589 -8.88 -23.07 -37.28
CA GLY A 589 -9.48 -24.33 -37.72
C GLY A 589 -8.52 -25.53 -37.73
N GLN A 590 -7.31 -25.37 -37.19
CA GLN A 590 -6.28 -26.41 -37.16
C GLN A 590 -6.26 -27.14 -35.82
N SER A 591 -5.90 -28.41 -35.83
CA SER A 591 -5.68 -29.17 -34.60
C SER A 591 -4.50 -28.60 -33.81
N ILE A 592 -4.69 -28.41 -32.50
CA ILE A 592 -3.67 -27.94 -31.58
C ILE A 592 -2.64 -29.05 -31.32
N VAL A 593 -1.36 -28.75 -31.55
CA VAL A 593 -0.25 -29.64 -31.24
C VAL A 593 0.37 -29.22 -29.91
N GLY A 594 0.36 -30.14 -28.93
CA GLY A 594 0.89 -29.89 -27.59
C GLY A 594 -0.19 -29.45 -26.58
N LYS A 595 0.23 -28.78 -25.50
CA LYS A 595 -0.66 -28.28 -24.46
C LYS A 595 -1.38 -27.02 -24.97
N PRO A 596 -2.73 -26.99 -25.00
CA PRO A 596 -3.48 -25.80 -25.41
C PRO A 596 -3.37 -24.69 -24.35
N ASP A 597 -3.43 -23.44 -24.80
CA ASP A 597 -3.60 -22.28 -23.91
C ASP A 597 -5.10 -21.90 -23.86
N ILE A 598 -5.57 -21.38 -22.72
CA ILE A 598 -6.93 -20.81 -22.61
C ILE A 598 -6.84 -19.32 -23.01
N GLY A 599 -7.41 -18.99 -24.16
CA GLY A 599 -7.51 -17.63 -24.70
C GLY A 599 -8.90 -17.03 -24.50
N HIS A 600 -8.99 -15.70 -24.48
CA HIS A 600 -10.27 -14.98 -24.53
C HIS A 600 -10.81 -15.02 -25.97
N LYS A 601 -12.12 -15.19 -26.14
CA LYS A 601 -12.75 -15.05 -27.45
C LYS A 601 -12.65 -13.60 -27.94
N PRO A 602 -12.63 -13.37 -29.27
CA PRO A 602 -12.60 -12.01 -29.82
C PRO A 602 -13.72 -11.13 -29.24
N GLY A 603 -13.36 -9.97 -28.69
CA GLY A 603 -14.24 -9.01 -28.04
C GLY A 603 -14.35 -9.16 -26.51
N TYR A 604 -13.90 -10.29 -25.95
CA TYR A 604 -13.87 -10.56 -24.51
C TYR A 604 -12.46 -10.44 -23.93
N GLU A 605 -11.55 -9.75 -24.62
CA GLU A 605 -10.18 -9.59 -24.13
C GLU A 605 -10.18 -8.87 -22.78
N TRP A 606 -9.18 -9.15 -21.93
CA TRP A 606 -9.06 -8.51 -20.62
C TRP A 606 -9.17 -6.97 -20.67
N ARG A 607 -8.62 -6.32 -21.71
CA ARG A 607 -8.74 -4.87 -21.90
C ARG A 607 -10.21 -4.40 -22.05
N CYS A 608 -11.05 -5.21 -22.68
CA CYS A 608 -12.47 -4.95 -22.88
C CYS A 608 -13.24 -5.15 -21.58
N THR A 609 -12.98 -6.24 -20.86
CA THR A 609 -13.58 -6.45 -19.54
C THR A 609 -13.19 -5.34 -18.55
N GLN A 610 -11.92 -4.92 -18.53
CA GLN A 610 -11.50 -3.81 -17.67
C GLN A 610 -12.25 -2.51 -18.00
N ALA A 611 -12.37 -2.17 -19.28
CA ALA A 611 -13.08 -0.97 -19.70
C ALA A 611 -14.58 -1.05 -19.34
N LYS A 612 -15.20 -2.21 -19.56
CA LYS A 612 -16.60 -2.48 -19.21
C LYS A 612 -16.84 -2.38 -17.70
N ALA A 613 -16.01 -3.05 -16.90
CA ALA A 613 -16.10 -3.02 -15.45
C ALA A 613 -15.96 -1.61 -14.87
N ARG A 614 -15.04 -0.79 -15.40
CA ARG A 614 -14.87 0.60 -14.98
C ARG A 614 -16.04 1.49 -15.43
N HIS A 615 -16.50 1.33 -16.67
CA HIS A 615 -17.60 2.12 -17.21
C HIS A 615 -18.94 1.82 -16.51
N GLU A 616 -19.21 0.55 -16.22
CA GLU A 616 -20.44 0.09 -15.58
C GLU A 616 -20.36 0.09 -14.04
N GLY A 617 -19.21 0.43 -13.46
CA GLY A 617 -19.01 0.46 -12.01
C GLY A 617 -19.20 -0.92 -11.35
N TRP A 618 -18.68 -1.98 -11.98
CA TRP A 618 -18.77 -3.34 -11.44
C TRP A 618 -18.09 -3.44 -10.08
N SER A 619 -18.62 -4.30 -9.21
CA SER A 619 -17.88 -4.80 -8.05
C SER A 619 -16.82 -5.82 -8.49
N ARG A 620 -15.83 -6.09 -7.62
CA ARG A 620 -14.84 -7.16 -7.86
C ARG A 620 -15.52 -8.51 -8.06
N GLN A 621 -16.62 -8.80 -7.34
CA GLN A 621 -17.36 -10.04 -7.50
C GLN A 621 -18.05 -10.14 -8.87
N GLN A 622 -18.70 -9.08 -9.34
CA GLN A 622 -19.31 -9.06 -10.68
C GLN A 622 -18.26 -9.28 -11.77
N LEU A 623 -17.08 -8.68 -11.63
CA LEU A 623 -15.96 -8.93 -12.52
C LEU A 623 -15.46 -10.38 -12.45
N ILE A 624 -15.38 -10.97 -11.24
CA ILE A 624 -15.02 -12.37 -11.06
C ILE A 624 -16.03 -13.28 -11.74
N ASP A 625 -17.32 -13.03 -11.56
CA ASP A 625 -18.40 -13.83 -12.13
C ASP A 625 -18.41 -13.73 -13.66
N TYR A 626 -18.24 -12.50 -14.19
CA TYR A 626 -18.12 -12.28 -15.63
C TYR A 626 -16.88 -12.96 -16.23
N GLU A 627 -15.71 -12.83 -15.61
CA GLU A 627 -14.49 -13.49 -16.10
C GLU A 627 -14.50 -15.00 -15.89
N ASN A 628 -15.42 -15.57 -15.10
CA ASN A 628 -15.55 -17.02 -14.91
C ASN A 628 -16.70 -17.64 -15.72
N ASP A 629 -17.30 -16.90 -16.64
CA ASP A 629 -18.18 -17.45 -17.67
C ASP A 629 -17.33 -18.17 -18.75
N PRO A 630 -17.45 -19.51 -18.90
CA PRO A 630 -16.65 -20.27 -19.87
C PRO A 630 -16.94 -19.85 -21.32
N SER A 631 -18.09 -19.23 -21.61
CA SER A 631 -18.44 -18.79 -22.95
C SER A 631 -17.55 -17.66 -23.47
N HIS A 632 -16.84 -16.95 -22.58
CA HIS A 632 -15.88 -15.89 -22.92
C HIS A 632 -14.51 -16.43 -23.38
N TYR A 633 -14.28 -17.74 -23.30
CA TYR A 633 -12.97 -18.35 -23.54
C TYR A 633 -13.02 -19.47 -24.59
N GLN A 634 -11.84 -19.79 -25.11
CA GLN A 634 -11.62 -20.91 -26.02
C GLN A 634 -10.22 -21.50 -25.84
N LEU A 635 -10.04 -22.76 -26.24
CA LEU A 635 -8.71 -23.37 -26.30
C LEU A 635 -8.02 -23.00 -27.60
N GLU A 636 -6.80 -22.48 -27.51
CA GLU A 636 -6.03 -21.98 -28.63
C GLU A 636 -4.65 -22.62 -28.67
N ALA A 637 -4.06 -22.68 -29.88
CA ALA A 637 -2.66 -23.02 -30.01
C ALA A 637 -1.80 -21.93 -29.33
N PRO A 638 -0.72 -22.27 -28.62
CA PRO A 638 0.12 -21.28 -27.94
C PRO A 638 0.63 -20.17 -28.86
N SER A 639 0.89 -20.46 -30.14
CA SER A 639 1.28 -19.46 -31.14
C SER A 639 0.15 -18.49 -31.48
N SER A 640 -1.10 -18.96 -31.56
CA SER A 640 -2.30 -18.17 -31.88
C SER A 640 -2.58 -17.19 -30.74
N ASN A 641 -2.74 -17.70 -29.52
CA ASN A 641 -3.03 -16.93 -28.32
C ASN A 641 -1.99 -15.84 -28.04
N ARG A 642 -0.70 -16.19 -28.10
CA ARG A 642 0.39 -15.25 -27.77
C ARG A 642 0.63 -14.20 -28.85
N SER A 643 0.21 -14.45 -30.09
CA SER A 643 0.36 -13.50 -31.19
C SER A 643 -0.60 -12.31 -31.08
N ARG A 644 -1.70 -12.45 -30.33
CA ARG A 644 -2.80 -11.48 -30.26
C ARG A 644 -3.44 -11.15 -31.61
N ALA A 645 -3.16 -11.94 -32.66
CA ALA A 645 -3.59 -11.65 -34.03
C ALA A 645 -5.12 -11.71 -34.21
N PHE A 646 -5.82 -12.40 -33.31
CA PHE A 646 -7.26 -12.59 -33.33
C PHE A 646 -8.01 -11.80 -32.25
N GLU A 647 -7.33 -10.88 -31.54
CA GLU A 647 -8.03 -9.93 -30.68
C GLU A 647 -8.91 -9.01 -31.54
N ALA A 648 -10.17 -8.83 -31.15
CA ALA A 648 -11.10 -7.95 -31.84
C ALA A 648 -10.68 -6.49 -31.69
N VAL A 649 -10.98 -5.65 -32.69
CA VAL A 649 -10.79 -4.19 -32.56
C VAL A 649 -11.84 -3.61 -31.63
N ALA A 650 -13.09 -4.05 -31.77
CA ALA A 650 -14.23 -3.65 -30.94
C ALA A 650 -14.52 -4.67 -29.85
N CYS A 651 -14.86 -4.18 -28.65
CA CYS A 651 -15.25 -5.03 -27.54
C CYS A 651 -16.65 -5.61 -27.76
N ALA A 652 -16.87 -6.82 -27.23
CA ALA A 652 -18.20 -7.41 -27.17
C ALA A 652 -19.12 -6.53 -26.29
N PRO A 653 -20.40 -6.38 -26.66
CA PRO A 653 -21.35 -5.55 -25.93
C PRO A 653 -21.60 -6.01 -24.49
#